data_AF-A0A848TL34-F1
#
_entry.id   AF-A0A848TL34-F1
#
_cell.length_a   1.000
_cell.length_b   1.000
_cell.length_c   1.000
_cell.angle_alpha   90.00
_cell.angle_beta   90.00
_cell.angle_gamma   90.00
#
_symmetry.space_group_name_H-M   'P 1'
#
loop_
_entity.id
_entity.type
_entity.pdbx_description
1 polymer ?
#
loop_
_entity_poly.entity_id
_entity_poly.type
_entity_poly.pdbx_seq_one_letter_code
_entity_poly.pdbx_strand_id
1 'polypeptide(L)'
;MKIYLADLGHNLVTETSDTYPLGAGNLAAYVKEYAKTPDGIDVSIYRDPAELKAVLDREMPDVIGFSSYSWNHHLALAFARYVKDRKPDALTMMGGPNFPLTVEEQDDWVRTMPQIDMHVRGPTYEGERAFLGAVQRYIDVGQNREGVFDEAIDATIWVDPKSGEIVRGGELPRIRDLDEIPSPYLAGYMDKFFNTGLFALMQLSRGCPFTCTFCNSSVKSNSKVFRHSFERTKADLDYVVARINHASPLCFADDNFGMYIEDEQVADYLGHLMDTYDWPKYIRTTTGKNKSDRIIKVMRKAKGRLPMTSSVQSLNPVVLKNIKRQNISLDTYSEVQKELHAQGMQSYGELILCMPGETRESFMQAVDDLIESGVSRVAAHQLMLLHGAPLANPDSREQFGFRVRHRIVARCLGKYTGDLVAETEEMVVESENFSFQDYLDTRAFHLLLTIYFYEANFQEAFKFARERGVRPFELVRAMHDRLSEAPPAFRKVVADYLDENQSELFETREDCLAWVAENYDGLISGDVGGNLLSKYSMIGRFVVLNETLDFLAHILGDMLGEDDAEAQSMLASVINYYRSVMLHVPFRQSLEATPNWVTEHDVEAWRGDDYAKPLGEYRLGQRIEIPTDVNARIKATLKTRIDTFGEHPTGLGRFTRTMFANDFRRDLQRPDSLNR
;
A
#
# COMPACT_ATOMS: atom_id res chain seq x y z
N MET A 1 31.92 20.98 8.30
CA MET A 1 30.57 21.27 7.79
C MET A 1 29.67 20.10 8.11
N LYS A 2 28.53 20.37 8.77
CA LYS A 2 27.53 19.37 9.16
C LYS A 2 26.38 19.34 8.17
N ILE A 3 26.13 18.18 7.59
CA ILE A 3 25.02 17.93 6.69
C ILE A 3 24.06 16.95 7.34
N TYR A 4 22.80 17.34 7.51
CA TYR A 4 21.73 16.43 7.90
C TYR A 4 20.89 16.08 6.67
N LEU A 5 20.64 14.80 6.44
CA LEU A 5 19.75 14.32 5.38
C LEU A 5 18.53 13.65 6.03
N ALA A 6 17.34 14.16 5.73
CA ALA A 6 16.11 13.77 6.40
C ALA A 6 15.12 13.18 5.39
N ASP A 7 14.87 11.89 5.48
CA ASP A 7 13.79 11.19 4.78
C ASP A 7 12.78 10.77 5.84
N LEU A 8 11.90 11.70 6.23
CA LEU A 8 11.08 11.57 7.43
C LEU A 8 9.82 10.74 7.21
N GLY A 9 9.42 9.98 8.24
CA GLY A 9 8.17 9.22 8.27
C GLY A 9 7.29 9.71 9.40
N HIS A 10 6.00 9.88 9.15
CA HIS A 10 5.06 10.11 10.25
C HIS A 10 5.02 8.87 11.14
N ASN A 11 5.00 9.06 12.46
CA ASN A 11 5.06 7.95 13.42
C ASN A 11 4.15 8.12 14.66
N LEU A 12 3.34 9.18 14.74
CA LEU A 12 2.48 9.43 15.90
C LEU A 12 1.24 8.54 15.99
N VAL A 13 0.69 8.08 14.85
CA VAL A 13 -0.39 7.08 14.83
C VAL A 13 0.19 5.68 14.68
N THR A 14 0.97 5.48 13.62
CA THR A 14 1.83 4.33 13.33
C THR A 14 2.88 4.78 12.33
N GLU A 15 4.02 4.10 12.23
CA GLU A 15 5.00 4.38 11.16
C GLU A 15 4.34 4.28 9.77
N THR A 16 4.43 5.35 8.97
CA THR A 16 3.75 5.45 7.65
C THR A 16 4.59 5.01 6.47
N SER A 17 5.91 4.91 6.63
CA SER A 17 6.79 4.21 5.69
C SER A 17 7.83 3.42 6.47
N ASP A 18 8.01 2.18 6.07
CA ASP A 18 8.67 1.11 6.81
C ASP A 18 9.97 0.68 6.14
N THR A 19 10.65 1.58 5.41
CA THR A 19 11.89 1.30 4.66
C THR A 19 13.07 2.13 5.13
N TYR A 20 14.28 1.66 4.83
CA TYR A 20 15.51 2.44 5.00
C TYR A 20 15.51 3.67 4.07
N PRO A 21 16.13 4.79 4.49
CA PRO A 21 16.20 6.02 3.70
C PRO A 21 17.30 5.93 2.62
N LEU A 22 17.13 5.01 1.66
CA LEU A 22 18.15 4.67 0.65
C LEU A 22 18.59 5.89 -0.17
N GLY A 23 17.65 6.76 -0.56
CA GLY A 23 17.97 7.99 -1.30
C GLY A 23 18.94 8.89 -0.54
N ALA A 24 18.66 9.16 0.74
CA ALA A 24 19.55 9.91 1.61
C ALA A 24 20.91 9.20 1.81
N GLY A 25 20.91 7.87 1.91
CA GLY A 25 22.12 7.05 1.93
C GLY A 25 23.01 7.27 0.71
N ASN A 26 22.41 7.20 -0.48
CA ASN A 26 23.11 7.40 -1.74
C ASN A 26 23.69 8.83 -1.82
N LEU A 27 22.94 9.85 -1.43
CA LEU A 27 23.44 11.23 -1.38
C LEU A 27 24.65 11.37 -0.43
N ALA A 28 24.58 10.76 0.77
CA ALA A 28 25.66 10.79 1.75
C ALA A 28 26.93 10.12 1.21
N ALA A 29 26.80 8.92 0.65
CA ALA A 29 27.92 8.18 0.09
C ALA A 29 28.52 8.91 -1.13
N TYR A 30 27.68 9.46 -2.01
CA TYR A 30 28.12 10.17 -3.21
C TYR A 30 28.85 11.47 -2.88
N VAL A 31 28.33 12.29 -1.95
CA VAL A 31 29.01 13.54 -1.58
C VAL A 31 30.33 13.27 -0.87
N LYS A 32 30.42 12.19 -0.09
CA LYS A 32 31.65 11.80 0.62
C LYS A 32 32.74 11.33 -0.34
N GLU A 33 32.37 10.66 -1.44
CA GLU A 33 33.32 10.19 -2.45
C GLU A 33 33.81 11.32 -3.37
N TYR A 34 32.91 12.21 -3.80
CA TYR A 34 33.17 13.10 -4.93
C TYR A 34 33.35 14.59 -4.60
N ALA A 35 33.10 15.03 -3.36
CA ALA A 35 33.38 16.42 -2.99
C ALA A 35 34.89 16.73 -3.03
N LYS A 36 35.26 17.97 -3.36
CA LYS A 36 36.68 18.38 -3.42
C LYS A 36 37.39 18.32 -2.06
N THR A 37 36.64 18.43 -0.96
CA THR A 37 37.16 18.42 0.43
C THR A 37 36.34 17.50 1.34
N PRO A 38 36.38 16.17 1.11
CA PRO A 38 35.46 15.24 1.75
C PRO A 38 35.71 15.06 3.26
N ASP A 39 36.94 15.23 3.74
CA ASP A 39 37.29 15.06 5.16
C ASP A 39 36.63 16.10 6.08
N GLY A 40 36.26 17.27 5.53
CA GLY A 40 35.56 18.33 6.27
C GLY A 40 34.04 18.16 6.32
N ILE A 41 33.51 17.11 5.69
CA ILE A 41 32.07 16.85 5.57
C ILE A 41 31.68 15.72 6.53
N ASP A 42 30.79 16.05 7.45
CA ASP A 42 30.12 15.13 8.36
C ASP A 42 28.64 15.03 7.98
N VAL A 43 28.20 13.82 7.61
CA VAL A 43 26.83 13.56 7.13
C VAL A 43 26.12 12.61 8.07
N SER A 44 24.95 13.03 8.54
CA SER A 44 24.04 12.20 9.34
C SER A 44 22.68 12.07 8.66
N ILE A 45 22.09 10.87 8.72
CA ILE A 45 20.81 10.56 8.08
C ILE A 45 19.75 10.38 9.15
N TYR A 46 18.56 10.94 8.96
CA TYR A 46 17.45 10.87 9.90
C TYR A 46 16.18 10.37 9.23
N ARG A 47 15.52 9.43 9.92
CA ARG A 47 14.26 8.80 9.49
C ARG A 47 13.13 9.11 10.46
N ASP A 48 13.44 9.01 11.76
CA ASP A 48 12.51 9.33 12.84
C ASP A 48 12.47 10.85 13.10
N PRO A 49 11.29 11.50 12.99
CA PRO A 49 11.12 12.90 13.33
C PRO A 49 11.56 13.25 14.76
N ALA A 50 11.34 12.37 15.73
CA ALA A 50 11.73 12.61 17.13
C ALA A 50 13.25 12.59 17.30
N GLU A 51 13.94 11.67 16.61
CA GLU A 51 15.41 11.64 16.55
C GLU A 51 15.96 12.94 15.96
N LEU A 52 15.44 13.37 14.79
CA LEU A 52 15.87 14.61 14.16
C LEU A 52 15.62 15.81 15.07
N LYS A 53 14.43 15.91 15.67
CA LYS A 53 14.07 16.99 16.59
C LYS A 53 15.03 17.08 17.77
N ALA A 54 15.34 15.95 18.40
CA ALA A 54 16.25 15.89 19.54
C ALA A 54 17.67 16.34 19.18
N VAL A 55 18.14 16.02 17.97
CA VAL A 55 19.44 16.50 17.49
C VAL A 55 19.40 17.99 17.18
N LEU A 56 18.38 18.49 16.46
CA LEU A 56 18.26 19.91 16.13
C LEU A 56 18.17 20.80 17.38
N ASP A 57 17.54 20.31 18.45
CA ASP A 57 17.48 21.02 19.74
C ASP A 57 18.84 21.20 20.41
N ARG A 58 19.80 20.32 20.08
CA ARG A 58 21.16 20.34 20.62
C ARG A 58 22.13 21.03 19.69
N GLU A 59 22.00 20.77 18.39
CA GLU A 59 22.96 21.19 17.39
C GLU A 59 22.34 21.31 15.99
N MET A 60 22.40 22.54 15.46
CA MET A 60 21.90 22.89 14.13
C MET A 60 22.92 22.57 13.03
N PRO A 61 22.51 21.98 11.90
CA PRO A 61 23.40 21.68 10.79
C PRO A 61 23.78 22.95 10.00
N ASP A 62 24.78 22.85 9.14
CA ASP A 62 25.12 23.89 8.16
C ASP A 62 24.28 23.72 6.89
N VAL A 63 24.05 22.46 6.49
CA VAL A 63 23.18 22.08 5.38
C VAL A 63 22.17 21.04 5.87
N ILE A 64 20.90 21.19 5.50
CA ILE A 64 19.90 20.15 5.70
C ILE A 64 19.16 19.87 4.38
N GLY A 65 19.13 18.60 4.00
CA GLY A 65 18.42 18.12 2.81
C GLY A 65 17.22 17.27 3.20
N PHE A 66 16.07 17.48 2.55
CA PHE A 66 14.85 16.72 2.80
C PHE A 66 14.41 15.92 1.58
N SER A 67 13.97 14.67 1.81
CA SER A 67 13.26 13.89 0.80
C SER A 67 11.76 14.20 0.82
N SER A 68 11.20 14.50 -0.35
CA SER A 68 9.80 14.88 -0.57
C SER A 68 9.05 13.79 -1.31
N TYR A 69 8.10 13.18 -0.61
CA TYR A 69 7.12 12.23 -1.10
C TYR A 69 5.70 12.74 -0.77
N SER A 70 4.67 12.20 -1.43
CA SER A 70 3.28 12.59 -1.17
C SER A 70 2.83 12.33 0.29
N TRP A 71 3.56 11.49 1.02
CA TRP A 71 3.26 11.11 2.41
C TRP A 71 4.15 11.78 3.47
N ASN A 72 5.05 12.71 3.12
CA ASN A 72 5.90 13.39 4.10
C ASN A 72 6.29 14.84 3.75
N HIS A 73 5.70 15.42 2.71
CA HIS A 73 6.07 16.73 2.20
C HIS A 73 5.94 17.83 3.28
N HIS A 74 4.78 17.93 3.93
CA HIS A 74 4.52 18.96 4.93
C HIS A 74 5.28 18.70 6.22
N LEU A 75 5.58 17.43 6.55
CA LEU A 75 6.49 17.08 7.62
C LEU A 75 7.90 17.62 7.37
N ALA A 76 8.46 17.42 6.18
CA ALA A 76 9.74 17.99 5.80
C ALA A 76 9.72 19.53 5.88
N LEU A 77 8.66 20.16 5.37
CA LEU A 77 8.48 21.62 5.42
C LEU A 77 8.42 22.16 6.86
N ALA A 78 7.78 21.44 7.79
CA ALA A 78 7.71 21.83 9.19
C ALA A 78 9.09 21.80 9.87
N PHE A 79 9.92 20.80 9.55
CA PHE A 79 11.30 20.73 10.03
C PHE A 79 12.21 21.76 9.37
N ALA A 80 12.04 22.04 8.08
CA ALA A 80 12.77 23.10 7.39
C ALA A 80 12.49 24.47 8.02
N ARG A 81 11.21 24.77 8.32
CA ARG A 81 10.81 25.97 9.07
C ARG A 81 11.48 26.02 10.45
N TYR A 82 11.42 24.91 11.19
CA TYR A 82 12.02 24.79 12.52
C TYR A 82 13.52 25.13 12.54
N VAL A 83 14.25 24.68 11.52
CA VAL A 83 15.67 25.01 11.32
C VAL A 83 15.84 26.49 10.99
N LYS A 84 15.10 27.01 10.01
CA LYS A 84 15.22 28.42 9.58
C LYS A 84 14.93 29.41 10.69
N ASP A 85 13.97 29.12 11.55
CA ASP A 85 13.62 30.01 12.68
C ASP A 85 14.74 30.11 13.73
N ARG A 86 15.66 29.14 13.78
CA ARG A 86 16.76 29.06 14.78
C ARG A 86 18.14 29.30 14.18
N LYS A 87 18.35 28.94 12.92
CA LYS A 87 19.57 29.18 12.15
C LYS A 87 19.19 29.61 10.72
N PRO A 88 18.84 30.89 10.52
CA PRO A 88 18.43 31.42 9.21
C PRO A 88 19.47 31.18 8.10
N ASP A 89 20.75 31.15 8.48
CA ASP A 89 21.89 30.93 7.59
C ASP A 89 22.12 29.46 7.20
N ALA A 90 21.40 28.50 7.80
CA ALA A 90 21.49 27.11 7.37
C ALA A 90 20.96 26.97 5.94
N LEU A 91 21.67 26.25 5.09
CA LEU A 91 21.24 25.96 3.72
C LEU A 91 20.24 24.80 3.73
N THR A 92 19.02 25.07 3.29
CA THR A 92 17.90 24.11 3.29
C THR A 92 17.61 23.65 1.88
N MET A 93 17.64 22.34 1.65
CA MET A 93 17.42 21.73 0.35
C MET A 93 16.29 20.73 0.41
N MET A 94 15.58 20.53 -0.70
CA MET A 94 14.57 19.49 -0.83
C MET A 94 14.68 18.80 -2.19
N GLY A 95 14.54 17.48 -2.24
CA GLY A 95 14.46 16.72 -3.49
C GLY A 95 13.55 15.51 -3.33
N GLY A 96 13.35 14.75 -4.39
CA GLY A 96 12.48 13.57 -4.38
C GLY A 96 11.41 13.62 -5.46
N PRO A 97 10.60 12.55 -5.59
CA PRO A 97 9.70 12.39 -6.73
C PRO A 97 8.42 13.23 -6.64
N ASN A 98 8.08 13.77 -5.46
CA ASN A 98 6.90 14.62 -5.29
C ASN A 98 7.19 16.06 -5.76
N PHE A 99 7.29 16.23 -7.09
CA PHE A 99 7.59 17.50 -7.75
C PHE A 99 6.84 17.60 -9.10
N PRO A 100 6.17 18.73 -9.42
CA PRO A 100 5.40 18.88 -10.65
C PRO A 100 6.22 18.72 -11.94
N LEU A 101 5.55 18.37 -13.04
CA LEU A 101 6.22 18.15 -14.34
C LEU A 101 6.31 19.39 -15.21
N THR A 102 5.30 20.27 -15.17
CA THR A 102 5.26 21.45 -16.04
C THR A 102 6.07 22.59 -15.44
N VAL A 103 6.61 23.47 -16.30
CA VAL A 103 7.45 24.59 -15.85
C VAL A 103 6.65 25.53 -14.94
N GLU A 104 5.43 25.87 -15.34
CA GLU A 104 4.53 26.76 -14.59
C GLU A 104 4.20 26.21 -13.21
N GLU A 105 3.75 24.95 -13.11
CA GLU A 105 3.47 24.35 -11.80
C GLU A 105 4.73 24.25 -10.92
N GLN A 106 5.92 24.04 -11.52
CA GLN A 106 7.17 24.04 -10.76
C GLN A 106 7.50 25.41 -10.18
N ASP A 107 7.26 26.49 -10.93
CA ASP A 107 7.49 27.86 -10.44
C ASP A 107 6.58 28.15 -9.24
N ASP A 108 5.28 27.87 -9.39
CA ASP A 108 4.29 28.07 -8.32
C ASP A 108 4.59 27.20 -7.11
N TRP A 109 4.93 25.93 -7.33
CA TRP A 109 5.24 24.98 -6.27
C TRP A 109 6.44 25.44 -5.43
N VAL A 110 7.56 25.83 -6.07
CA VAL A 110 8.75 26.30 -5.33
C VAL A 110 8.45 27.55 -4.52
N ARG A 111 7.61 28.45 -5.03
CA ARG A 111 7.18 29.66 -4.30
C ARG A 111 6.37 29.36 -3.04
N THR A 112 5.70 28.20 -2.96
CA THR A 112 4.94 27.79 -1.76
C THR A 112 5.83 27.35 -0.59
N MET A 113 7.13 27.19 -0.80
CA MET A 113 8.08 26.62 0.17
C MET A 113 9.20 27.60 0.57
N PRO A 114 8.91 28.79 1.12
CA PRO A 114 9.93 29.81 1.43
C PRO A 114 10.96 29.38 2.50
N GLN A 115 10.72 28.29 3.23
CA GLN A 115 11.66 27.66 4.15
C GLN A 115 12.68 26.73 3.48
N ILE A 116 12.54 26.47 2.17
CA ILE A 116 13.48 25.69 1.37
C ILE A 116 14.23 26.65 0.46
N ASP A 117 15.55 26.72 0.60
CA ASP A 117 16.38 27.57 -0.22
C ASP A 117 16.54 27.05 -1.65
N MET A 118 16.50 25.73 -1.85
CA MET A 118 16.77 25.11 -3.13
C MET A 118 16.09 23.76 -3.29
N HIS A 119 15.40 23.56 -4.41
CA HIS A 119 14.92 22.26 -4.80
C HIS A 119 15.97 21.55 -5.69
N VAL A 120 16.44 20.39 -5.22
CA VAL A 120 17.38 19.50 -5.90
C VAL A 120 16.58 18.54 -6.76
N ARG A 121 16.32 18.96 -8.01
CA ARG A 121 15.49 18.20 -8.94
C ARG A 121 16.21 16.98 -9.49
N GLY A 122 17.48 17.15 -9.86
CA GLY A 122 18.24 16.13 -10.58
C GLY A 122 17.66 15.81 -11.97
N PRO A 123 18.34 15.01 -12.79
CA PRO A 123 17.71 14.44 -13.97
C PRO A 123 16.74 13.35 -13.55
N THR A 124 15.45 13.64 -13.63
CA THR A 124 14.39 12.65 -13.37
C THR A 124 14.47 12.07 -11.94
N TYR A 125 14.56 12.96 -10.95
CA TYR A 125 14.64 12.64 -9.52
C TYR A 125 15.97 12.00 -9.04
N GLU A 126 17.00 11.92 -9.89
CA GLU A 126 18.35 11.48 -9.49
C GLU A 126 19.12 12.63 -8.79
N GLY A 127 19.09 12.68 -7.46
CA GLY A 127 19.62 13.81 -6.69
C GLY A 127 21.14 13.85 -6.55
N GLU A 128 21.88 12.77 -6.80
CA GLU A 128 23.29 12.62 -6.40
C GLU A 128 24.21 13.72 -6.95
N ARG A 129 24.22 13.91 -8.27
CA ARG A 129 25.07 14.91 -8.94
C ARG A 129 24.64 16.34 -8.64
N ALA A 130 23.33 16.58 -8.59
CA ALA A 130 22.77 17.90 -8.31
C ALA A 130 23.04 18.34 -6.87
N PHE A 131 22.86 17.43 -5.90
CA PHE A 131 23.17 17.66 -4.51
C PHE A 131 24.67 17.91 -4.29
N LEU A 132 25.54 17.10 -4.92
CA LEU A 132 26.98 17.32 -4.90
C LEU A 132 27.32 18.72 -5.43
N GLY A 133 26.74 19.14 -6.56
CA GLY A 133 26.95 20.47 -7.14
C GLY A 133 26.56 21.60 -6.17
N ALA A 134 25.40 21.49 -5.52
CA ALA A 134 24.93 22.46 -4.54
C ALA A 134 25.84 22.52 -3.29
N VAL A 135 26.24 21.36 -2.76
CA VAL A 135 27.17 21.28 -1.62
C VAL A 135 28.54 21.83 -1.99
N GLN A 136 29.05 21.52 -3.18
CA GLN A 136 30.34 22.03 -3.64
C GLN A 136 30.31 23.55 -3.80
N ARG A 137 29.22 24.12 -4.32
CA ARG A 137 29.05 25.57 -4.38
C ARG A 137 29.07 26.19 -2.99
N TYR A 138 28.35 25.61 -2.04
CA TYR A 138 28.33 26.09 -0.65
C TYR A 138 29.73 26.06 -0.01
N ILE A 139 30.53 25.02 -0.29
CA ILE A 139 31.94 24.95 0.13
C ILE A 139 32.78 26.04 -0.55
N ASP A 140 32.65 26.19 -1.86
CA ASP A 140 33.47 27.10 -2.69
C ASP A 140 33.26 28.57 -2.30
N VAL A 141 32.07 28.93 -1.78
CA VAL A 141 31.77 30.28 -1.24
C VAL A 141 32.05 30.42 0.27
N GLY A 142 32.80 29.47 0.86
CA GLY A 142 33.23 29.54 2.26
C GLY A 142 32.14 29.20 3.26
N GLN A 143 31.23 28.28 2.92
CA GLN A 143 30.08 27.88 3.76
C GLN A 143 29.14 29.06 4.08
N ASN A 144 29.04 29.98 3.13
CA ASN A 144 28.14 31.13 3.20
C ASN A 144 26.88 30.85 2.36
N ARG A 145 25.70 30.90 2.98
CA ARG A 145 24.43 30.66 2.30
C ARG A 145 24.15 31.67 1.19
N GLU A 146 24.37 32.97 1.42
CA GLU A 146 24.05 34.01 0.44
C GLU A 146 24.86 33.86 -0.85
N GLY A 147 26.14 33.49 -0.73
CA GLY A 147 27.02 33.28 -1.89
C GLY A 147 26.59 32.11 -2.78
N VAL A 148 25.80 31.15 -2.27
CA VAL A 148 25.31 30.01 -3.05
C VAL A 148 24.49 30.49 -4.24
N PHE A 149 23.70 31.55 -4.07
CA PHE A 149 22.72 32.00 -5.05
C PHE A 149 23.27 32.96 -6.11
N ASP A 150 24.57 33.32 -6.05
CA ASP A 150 25.17 34.24 -7.02
C ASP A 150 25.34 33.61 -8.42
N GLU A 151 25.24 32.28 -8.54
CA GLU A 151 25.36 31.54 -9.80
C GLU A 151 24.30 30.43 -9.89
N ALA A 152 23.86 30.14 -11.12
CA ALA A 152 22.98 29.01 -11.38
C ALA A 152 23.70 27.67 -11.10
N ILE A 153 23.01 26.69 -10.50
CA ILE A 153 23.56 25.36 -10.18
C ILE A 153 22.76 24.32 -10.93
N ASP A 154 23.44 23.52 -11.77
CA ASP A 154 22.79 22.54 -12.63
C ASP A 154 21.85 21.59 -11.87
N ALA A 155 20.70 21.32 -12.49
CA ALA A 155 19.62 20.47 -12.03
C ALA A 155 19.01 20.88 -10.68
N THR A 156 19.07 22.17 -10.36
CA THR A 156 18.38 22.77 -9.20
C THR A 156 17.48 23.92 -9.62
N ILE A 157 16.53 24.26 -8.76
CA ILE A 157 15.58 25.37 -8.94
C ILE A 157 15.32 26.05 -7.59
N TRP A 158 15.27 27.38 -7.60
CA TRP A 158 14.98 28.18 -6.41
C TRP A 158 14.42 29.55 -6.75
N VAL A 159 13.88 30.24 -5.74
CA VAL A 159 13.57 31.67 -5.81
C VAL A 159 14.80 32.44 -5.34
N ASP A 160 15.36 33.29 -6.17
CA ASP A 160 16.46 34.17 -5.81
C ASP A 160 16.03 35.10 -4.66
N PRO A 161 16.70 35.07 -3.50
CA PRO A 161 16.32 35.88 -2.35
C PRO A 161 16.51 37.40 -2.57
N LYS A 162 17.34 37.82 -3.53
CA LYS A 162 17.61 39.23 -3.87
C LYS A 162 16.60 39.76 -4.89
N SER A 163 16.33 39.02 -5.96
CA SER A 163 15.46 39.46 -7.05
C SER A 163 14.00 39.01 -6.94
N GLY A 164 13.73 37.92 -6.22
CA GLY A 164 12.41 37.28 -6.16
C GLY A 164 12.05 36.44 -7.41
N GLU A 165 12.96 36.39 -8.39
CA GLU A 165 12.78 35.63 -9.62
C GLU A 165 13.15 34.16 -9.45
N ILE A 166 12.61 33.30 -10.32
CA ILE A 166 13.00 31.89 -10.34
C ILE A 166 14.33 31.74 -11.07
N VAL A 167 15.27 31.07 -10.43
CA VAL A 167 16.54 30.64 -11.04
C VAL A 167 16.46 29.14 -11.32
N ARG A 168 16.78 28.76 -12.55
CA ARG A 168 16.83 27.36 -13.01
C ARG A 168 18.23 27.04 -13.50
N GLY A 169 18.84 26.04 -12.90
CA GLY A 169 20.10 25.47 -13.38
C GLY A 169 19.95 24.77 -14.72
N GLY A 170 21.09 24.49 -15.37
CA GLY A 170 21.14 23.64 -16.55
C GLY A 170 20.71 22.19 -16.26
N GLU A 171 20.65 21.37 -17.30
CA GLU A 171 20.32 19.94 -17.16
C GLU A 171 21.59 19.11 -16.90
N LEU A 172 21.48 18.08 -16.06
CA LEU A 172 22.51 17.05 -15.90
C LEU A 172 22.13 15.77 -16.66
N PRO A 173 23.09 14.98 -17.15
CA PRO A 173 22.79 13.65 -17.67
C PRO A 173 22.49 12.68 -16.53
N ARG A 174 21.54 11.76 -16.75
CA ARG A 174 21.28 10.61 -15.87
C ARG A 174 22.54 9.76 -15.68
N ILE A 175 22.66 9.15 -14.51
CA ILE A 175 23.73 8.20 -14.19
C ILE A 175 23.45 6.90 -14.96
N ARG A 176 24.39 6.49 -15.83
CA ARG A 176 24.22 5.31 -16.69
C ARG A 176 24.78 4.05 -16.06
N ASP A 177 25.95 4.17 -15.45
CA ASP A 177 26.54 3.13 -14.63
C ASP A 177 26.19 3.45 -13.18
N LEU A 178 25.23 2.72 -12.60
CA LEU A 178 24.81 3.02 -11.24
C LEU A 178 25.90 2.68 -10.22
N ASP A 179 26.92 1.89 -10.58
CA ASP A 179 28.04 1.61 -9.69
C ASP A 179 28.94 2.83 -9.44
N GLU A 180 28.77 3.92 -10.22
CA GLU A 180 29.30 5.25 -9.89
C GLU A 180 28.75 5.78 -8.54
N ILE A 181 27.61 5.27 -8.06
CA ILE A 181 27.05 5.64 -6.76
C ILE A 181 27.66 4.70 -5.71
N PRO A 182 28.50 5.15 -4.77
CA PRO A 182 29.09 4.26 -3.76
C PRO A 182 28.02 3.62 -2.87
N SER A 183 28.32 2.45 -2.30
CA SER A 183 27.33 1.74 -1.48
C SER A 183 27.10 2.45 -0.15
N PRO A 184 25.85 2.85 0.17
CA PRO A 184 25.55 3.37 1.50
C PRO A 184 25.59 2.28 2.57
N TYR A 185 25.48 0.99 2.19
CA TYR A 185 25.64 -0.13 3.10
C TYR A 185 27.11 -0.34 3.44
N LEU A 186 27.99 -0.49 2.43
CA LEU A 186 29.42 -0.71 2.67
C LEU A 186 30.10 0.51 3.33
N ALA A 187 29.57 1.71 3.11
CA ALA A 187 30.00 2.93 3.79
C ALA A 187 29.48 3.06 5.24
N GLY A 188 28.63 2.13 5.70
CA GLY A 188 28.11 2.09 7.08
C GLY A 188 26.97 3.08 7.38
N TYR A 189 26.51 3.85 6.40
CA TYR A 189 25.43 4.84 6.59
C TYR A 189 24.09 4.20 6.96
N MET A 190 23.87 2.93 6.59
CA MET A 190 22.63 2.20 6.87
C MET A 190 22.67 1.39 8.18
N ASP A 191 23.83 1.26 8.83
CA ASP A 191 24.04 0.34 9.96
C ASP A 191 23.07 0.58 11.12
N LYS A 192 22.75 1.85 11.39
CA LYS A 192 21.86 2.23 12.50
C LYS A 192 20.42 1.72 12.32
N PHE A 193 20.01 1.32 11.11
CA PHE A 193 18.66 0.86 10.83
C PHE A 193 18.51 -0.68 10.92
N PHE A 194 19.59 -1.44 11.11
CA PHE A 194 19.55 -2.91 11.12
C PHE A 194 18.67 -3.53 12.20
N ASN A 195 18.43 -2.81 13.30
CA ASN A 195 17.66 -3.28 14.46
C ASN A 195 16.33 -2.53 14.68
N THR A 196 15.90 -1.68 13.73
CA THR A 196 14.65 -0.90 13.88
C THR A 196 13.41 -1.69 13.48
N GLY A 197 13.57 -2.79 12.73
CA GLY A 197 12.45 -3.53 12.12
C GLY A 197 12.00 -2.96 10.78
N LEU A 198 12.57 -1.82 10.35
CA LEU A 198 12.39 -1.30 8.99
C LEU A 198 12.95 -2.28 7.95
N PHE A 199 12.38 -2.24 6.76
CA PHE A 199 12.76 -3.06 5.63
C PHE A 199 14.07 -2.53 5.06
N ALA A 200 15.06 -3.40 4.93
CA ALA A 200 16.26 -3.06 4.18
C ALA A 200 15.86 -2.75 2.74
N LEU A 201 16.16 -1.53 2.27
CA LEU A 201 15.75 -1.06 0.95
C LEU A 201 16.94 -1.07 0.00
N MET A 202 16.79 -1.75 -1.13
CA MET A 202 17.76 -1.75 -2.22
C MET A 202 17.09 -1.31 -3.51
N GLN A 203 17.88 -0.76 -4.44
CA GLN A 203 17.43 -0.45 -5.78
C GLN A 203 18.44 -1.06 -6.74
N LEU A 204 18.02 -2.06 -7.52
CA LEU A 204 18.88 -2.75 -8.47
C LEU A 204 18.94 -1.99 -9.80
N SER A 205 17.84 -1.33 -10.13
CA SER A 205 17.69 -0.57 -11.37
C SER A 205 16.93 0.75 -11.21
N ARG A 206 17.27 1.72 -12.07
CA ARG A 206 16.61 3.03 -12.16
C ARG A 206 16.01 3.25 -13.54
N GLY A 207 14.72 3.53 -13.56
CA GLY A 207 13.98 3.87 -14.77
C GLY A 207 12.89 2.85 -15.10
N CYS A 208 11.91 3.31 -15.88
CA CYS A 208 10.75 2.52 -16.24
C CYS A 208 10.41 2.74 -17.72
N PRO A 209 10.41 1.69 -18.57
CA PRO A 209 10.14 1.86 -20.00
C PRO A 209 8.66 2.12 -20.32
N PHE A 210 7.78 2.06 -19.31
CA PHE A 210 6.34 2.25 -19.45
C PHE A 210 5.94 3.72 -19.32
N THR A 211 4.81 4.09 -19.92
CA THR A 211 4.35 5.48 -20.07
C THR A 211 3.02 5.75 -19.36
N CYS A 212 2.69 4.95 -18.34
CA CYS A 212 1.45 5.02 -17.57
C CYS A 212 1.21 6.41 -16.97
N THR A 213 0.20 7.15 -17.45
CA THR A 213 0.04 8.59 -17.13
C THR A 213 -0.23 8.89 -15.66
N PHE A 214 -0.74 7.94 -14.89
CA PHE A 214 -0.99 8.09 -13.45
C PHE A 214 0.25 7.85 -12.57
N CYS A 215 1.40 7.49 -13.15
CA CYS A 215 2.59 7.06 -12.42
C CYS A 215 3.75 8.07 -12.58
N ASN A 216 4.38 8.44 -11.46
CA ASN A 216 5.55 9.34 -11.46
C ASN A 216 6.79 8.73 -12.13
N SER A 217 6.94 7.41 -12.16
CA SER A 217 8.06 6.74 -12.86
C SER A 217 7.93 6.82 -14.39
N SER A 218 6.78 7.22 -14.94
CA SER A 218 6.49 7.15 -16.38
C SER A 218 7.02 8.35 -17.19
N VAL A 219 7.77 9.24 -16.56
CA VAL A 219 8.30 10.45 -17.21
C VAL A 219 9.25 10.05 -18.33
N LYS A 220 9.17 10.71 -19.49
CA LYS A 220 9.94 10.33 -20.70
C LYS A 220 11.45 10.26 -20.47
N SER A 221 12.00 11.16 -19.68
CA SER A 221 13.42 11.17 -19.30
C SER A 221 13.82 9.96 -18.43
N ASN A 222 12.86 9.31 -17.77
CA ASN A 222 13.04 8.09 -16.98
C ASN A 222 13.00 6.79 -17.79
N SER A 223 12.68 6.86 -19.08
CA SER A 223 12.31 5.67 -19.87
C SER A 223 13.42 4.64 -20.07
N LYS A 224 14.69 5.06 -19.98
CA LYS A 224 15.84 4.16 -20.07
C LYS A 224 16.15 3.56 -18.70
N VAL A 225 16.37 2.25 -18.68
CA VAL A 225 16.70 1.51 -17.47
C VAL A 225 18.21 1.36 -17.36
N PHE A 226 18.77 1.82 -16.24
CA PHE A 226 20.16 1.63 -15.85
C PHE A 226 20.22 0.78 -14.59
N ARG A 227 21.32 0.07 -14.35
CA ARG A 227 21.41 -0.95 -13.29
C ARG A 227 22.74 -0.89 -12.57
N HIS A 228 22.74 -1.36 -11.33
CA HIS A 228 23.95 -1.77 -10.63
C HIS A 228 24.47 -3.10 -11.21
N SER A 229 25.77 -3.35 -11.08
CA SER A 229 26.29 -4.68 -11.38
C SER A 229 25.82 -5.70 -10.34
N PHE A 230 25.78 -6.97 -10.74
CA PHE A 230 25.48 -8.07 -9.83
C PHE A 230 26.48 -8.11 -8.66
N GLU A 231 27.77 -7.87 -8.91
CA GLU A 231 28.80 -7.89 -7.85
C GLU A 231 28.56 -6.80 -6.81
N ARG A 232 28.14 -5.62 -7.24
CA ARG A 232 27.74 -4.54 -6.33
C ARG A 232 26.53 -4.96 -5.49
N THR A 233 25.46 -5.45 -6.11
CA THR A 233 24.28 -5.95 -5.40
C THR A 233 24.62 -7.07 -4.41
N LYS A 234 25.47 -8.02 -4.83
CA LYS A 234 25.93 -9.12 -4.01
C LYS A 234 26.68 -8.64 -2.77
N ALA A 235 27.60 -7.68 -2.93
CA ALA A 235 28.36 -7.11 -1.82
C ALA A 235 27.44 -6.42 -0.80
N ASP A 236 26.42 -5.69 -1.27
CA ASP A 236 25.43 -5.05 -0.40
C ASP A 236 24.59 -6.11 0.36
N LEU A 237 24.13 -7.17 -0.33
CA LEU A 237 23.39 -8.27 0.29
C LEU A 237 24.23 -9.02 1.34
N ASP A 238 25.51 -9.28 1.06
CA ASP A 238 26.45 -9.91 2.00
C ASP A 238 26.68 -9.06 3.24
N TYR A 239 26.79 -7.75 3.04
CA TYR A 239 26.97 -6.81 4.14
C TYR A 239 25.73 -6.77 5.05
N VAL A 240 24.54 -6.71 4.43
CA VAL A 240 23.25 -6.65 5.12
C VAL A 240 22.96 -7.94 5.87
N VAL A 241 23.04 -9.11 5.22
CA VAL A 241 22.69 -10.40 5.86
C VAL A 241 23.57 -10.70 7.08
N ALA A 242 24.82 -10.24 7.07
CA ALA A 242 25.75 -10.42 8.19
C ALA A 242 25.41 -9.58 9.43
N ARG A 243 24.53 -8.57 9.32
CA ARG A 243 24.32 -7.55 10.38
C ARG A 243 22.85 -7.30 10.72
N ILE A 244 21.94 -7.51 9.77
CA ILE A 244 20.52 -7.23 9.96
C ILE A 244 19.89 -8.22 10.94
N ASN A 245 18.89 -7.76 11.70
CA ASN A 245 17.95 -8.67 12.33
C ASN A 245 17.22 -9.49 11.25
N HIS A 246 17.40 -10.81 11.22
CA HIS A 246 16.82 -11.68 10.19
C HIS A 246 15.27 -11.78 10.24
N ALA A 247 14.62 -11.20 11.25
CA ALA A 247 13.17 -10.97 11.23
C ALA A 247 12.76 -9.82 10.29
N SER A 248 13.68 -8.88 10.02
CA SER A 248 13.42 -7.71 9.17
C SER A 248 13.29 -8.11 7.69
N PRO A 249 12.27 -7.61 6.96
CA PRO A 249 12.10 -7.92 5.55
C PRO A 249 13.10 -7.20 4.63
N LEU A 250 13.16 -7.65 3.38
CA LEU A 250 13.86 -7.00 2.29
C LEU A 250 12.86 -6.27 1.37
N CYS A 251 13.23 -5.10 0.88
CA CYS A 251 12.45 -4.35 -0.09
C CYS A 251 13.32 -3.97 -1.29
N PHE A 252 12.81 -4.16 -2.50
CA PHE A 252 13.38 -3.56 -3.70
C PHE A 252 12.53 -2.35 -4.13
N ALA A 253 13.18 -1.23 -4.41
CA ALA A 253 12.56 0.00 -4.92
C ALA A 253 12.37 -0.01 -6.45
N ASP A 254 12.67 -1.13 -7.11
CA ASP A 254 12.60 -1.31 -8.55
C ASP A 254 11.15 -1.18 -9.06
N ASP A 255 10.99 -0.50 -10.20
CA ASP A 255 9.67 -0.31 -10.83
C ASP A 255 9.09 -1.61 -11.42
N ASN A 256 9.94 -2.57 -11.77
CA ASN A 256 9.56 -3.78 -12.51
C ASN A 256 10.51 -4.98 -12.22
N PHE A 257 10.63 -5.41 -10.97
CA PHE A 257 11.50 -6.55 -10.62
C PHE A 257 11.00 -7.87 -11.24
N GLY A 258 11.95 -8.68 -11.73
CA GLY A 258 11.70 -9.99 -12.35
C GLY A 258 11.49 -9.94 -13.87
N MET A 259 11.50 -8.75 -14.47
CA MET A 259 11.36 -8.59 -15.93
C MET A 259 12.66 -8.83 -16.70
N TYR A 260 13.82 -8.77 -16.04
CA TYR A 260 15.13 -8.69 -16.70
C TYR A 260 16.03 -9.88 -16.35
N ILE A 261 16.95 -10.24 -17.25
CA ILE A 261 17.78 -11.45 -17.07
C ILE A 261 18.71 -11.34 -15.86
N GLU A 262 19.13 -10.13 -15.53
CA GLU A 262 19.92 -9.80 -14.36
C GLU A 262 19.15 -10.05 -13.05
N ASP A 263 17.82 -9.88 -13.06
CA ASP A 263 16.98 -10.16 -11.89
C ASP A 263 16.99 -11.67 -11.56
N GLU A 264 17.19 -12.54 -12.56
CA GLU A 264 17.31 -13.99 -12.35
C GLU A 264 18.58 -14.34 -11.55
N GLN A 265 19.68 -13.60 -11.75
CA GLN A 265 20.93 -13.79 -11.02
C GLN A 265 20.80 -13.33 -9.56
N VAL A 266 20.16 -12.18 -9.34
CA VAL A 266 19.86 -11.70 -7.98
C VAL A 266 18.93 -12.68 -7.27
N ALA A 267 17.92 -13.22 -7.96
CA ALA A 267 17.01 -14.22 -7.40
C ALA A 267 17.73 -15.53 -7.02
N ASP A 268 18.71 -16.00 -7.81
CA ASP A 268 19.54 -17.15 -7.45
C ASP A 268 20.31 -16.88 -6.14
N TYR A 269 20.88 -15.67 -6.02
CA TYR A 269 21.61 -15.30 -4.82
C TYR A 269 20.73 -15.19 -3.59
N LEU A 270 19.53 -14.59 -3.74
CA LEU A 270 18.53 -14.56 -2.68
C LEU A 270 18.13 -15.95 -2.23
N GLY A 271 17.96 -16.90 -3.16
CA GLY A 271 17.69 -18.31 -2.83
C GLY A 271 18.80 -18.92 -1.97
N HIS A 272 20.07 -18.64 -2.27
CA HIS A 272 21.21 -19.06 -1.46
C HIS A 272 21.19 -18.44 -0.04
N LEU A 273 20.86 -17.15 0.08
CA LEU A 273 20.76 -16.48 1.37
C LEU A 273 19.62 -17.06 2.22
N MET A 274 18.49 -17.38 1.61
CA MET A 274 17.36 -18.02 2.27
C MET A 274 17.73 -19.39 2.84
N ASP A 275 18.50 -20.18 2.10
CA ASP A 275 18.96 -21.50 2.56
C ASP A 275 20.01 -21.42 3.67
N THR A 276 20.87 -20.40 3.61
CA THR A 276 22.02 -20.28 4.50
C THR A 276 21.68 -19.57 5.80
N TYR A 277 20.83 -18.54 5.73
CA TYR A 277 20.56 -17.62 6.83
C TYR A 277 19.08 -17.54 7.22
N ASP A 278 18.18 -18.27 6.55
CA ASP A 278 16.73 -18.10 6.68
C ASP A 278 16.26 -16.66 6.40
N TRP A 279 17.02 -15.89 5.61
CA TRP A 279 16.74 -14.50 5.29
C TRP A 279 16.90 -14.21 3.78
N PRO A 280 16.05 -13.34 3.18
CA PRO A 280 14.91 -12.64 3.78
C PRO A 280 13.70 -13.55 3.94
N LYS A 281 12.87 -13.34 4.99
CA LYS A 281 11.61 -14.08 5.19
C LYS A 281 10.46 -13.56 4.33
N TYR A 282 10.54 -12.29 3.96
CA TYR A 282 9.58 -11.60 3.12
C TYR A 282 10.32 -10.60 2.24
N ILE A 283 9.95 -10.53 0.97
CA ILE A 283 10.47 -9.59 -0.03
C ILE A 283 9.31 -8.77 -0.55
N ARG A 284 9.40 -7.44 -0.40
CA ARG A 284 8.46 -6.49 -1.01
C ARG A 284 9.08 -5.84 -2.25
N THR A 285 8.36 -5.83 -3.36
CA THR A 285 8.77 -5.13 -4.58
C THR A 285 7.59 -4.93 -5.50
N THR A 286 7.72 -4.03 -6.47
CA THR A 286 6.84 -4.01 -7.64
C THR A 286 7.31 -5.09 -8.62
N THR A 287 6.44 -6.06 -8.93
CA THR A 287 6.75 -7.11 -9.91
C THR A 287 6.53 -6.61 -11.33
N GLY A 288 7.27 -7.19 -12.27
CA GLY A 288 7.20 -6.84 -13.67
C GLY A 288 5.79 -6.97 -14.29
N LYS A 289 5.50 -6.09 -15.26
CA LYS A 289 4.19 -6.00 -15.93
C LYS A 289 4.10 -6.84 -17.21
N ASN A 290 5.18 -7.48 -17.62
CA ASN A 290 5.26 -8.40 -18.75
C ASN A 290 6.38 -9.44 -18.52
N LYS A 291 6.63 -10.33 -19.49
CA LYS A 291 7.61 -11.43 -19.36
C LYS A 291 7.27 -12.39 -18.20
N SER A 292 6.02 -12.86 -18.17
CA SER A 292 5.48 -13.79 -17.17
C SER A 292 6.40 -14.98 -16.89
N ASP A 293 6.94 -15.64 -17.92
CA ASP A 293 7.84 -16.78 -17.76
C ASP A 293 9.06 -16.48 -16.88
N ARG A 294 9.63 -15.29 -17.03
CA ARG A 294 10.80 -14.87 -16.23
C ARG A 294 10.40 -14.53 -14.81
N ILE A 295 9.30 -13.79 -14.65
CA ILE A 295 8.75 -13.45 -13.34
C ILE A 295 8.49 -14.75 -12.55
N ILE A 296 7.85 -15.75 -13.17
CA ILE A 296 7.63 -17.08 -12.59
C ILE A 296 8.95 -17.74 -12.16
N LYS A 297 9.98 -17.71 -13.00
CA LYS A 297 11.30 -18.26 -12.63
C LYS A 297 11.90 -17.56 -11.40
N VAL A 298 11.84 -16.22 -11.37
CA VAL A 298 12.32 -15.43 -10.22
C VAL A 298 11.54 -15.75 -8.95
N MET A 299 10.21 -15.90 -9.06
CA MET A 299 9.36 -16.26 -7.92
C MET A 299 9.68 -17.65 -7.37
N ARG A 300 9.86 -18.65 -8.23
CA ARG A 300 10.26 -20.01 -7.82
C ARG A 300 11.58 -19.99 -7.04
N LYS A 301 12.54 -19.17 -7.47
CA LYS A 301 13.83 -18.97 -6.77
C LYS A 301 13.65 -18.28 -5.41
N ALA A 302 12.62 -17.46 -5.25
CA ALA A 302 12.28 -16.76 -4.00
C ALA A 302 11.47 -17.62 -3.00
N LYS A 303 11.15 -18.89 -3.31
CA LYS A 303 10.63 -19.91 -2.39
C LYS A 303 9.42 -19.45 -1.55
N GLY A 304 8.42 -18.83 -2.19
CA GLY A 304 7.22 -18.37 -1.51
C GLY A 304 7.37 -17.06 -0.72
N ARG A 305 8.55 -16.43 -0.73
CA ARG A 305 8.86 -15.23 0.07
C ARG A 305 8.63 -13.91 -0.67
N LEU A 306 8.25 -13.96 -1.95
CA LEU A 306 8.03 -12.80 -2.83
C LEU A 306 6.59 -12.83 -3.39
N PRO A 307 5.60 -12.20 -2.74
CA PRO A 307 4.23 -12.13 -3.26
C PRO A 307 4.20 -11.40 -4.61
N MET A 308 3.26 -11.80 -5.47
CA MET A 308 3.03 -11.15 -6.75
C MET A 308 1.74 -10.34 -6.75
N THR A 309 1.79 -9.16 -7.35
CA THR A 309 0.64 -8.30 -7.55
C THR A 309 0.26 -8.28 -9.03
N SER A 310 -1.01 -8.54 -9.33
CA SER A 310 -1.55 -8.45 -10.70
C SER A 310 -2.09 -7.04 -10.91
N SER A 311 -1.17 -6.09 -11.09
CA SER A 311 -1.47 -4.67 -11.06
C SER A 311 -2.08 -4.15 -12.37
N VAL A 312 -3.25 -4.64 -12.83
CA VAL A 312 -3.87 -4.32 -14.13
C VAL A 312 -4.37 -2.87 -14.28
N GLN A 313 -4.75 -2.22 -13.17
CA GLN A 313 -5.31 -0.87 -13.06
C GLN A 313 -6.67 -0.65 -13.73
N SER A 314 -6.88 -1.19 -14.92
CA SER A 314 -8.18 -1.32 -15.61
C SER A 314 -8.08 -2.44 -16.64
N LEU A 315 -9.23 -3.00 -17.04
CA LEU A 315 -9.33 -3.91 -18.19
C LEU A 315 -10.08 -3.26 -19.37
N ASN A 316 -10.59 -2.04 -19.18
CA ASN A 316 -11.30 -1.30 -20.23
C ASN A 316 -10.29 -0.78 -21.28
N PRO A 317 -10.41 -1.17 -22.57
CA PRO A 317 -9.49 -0.72 -23.62
C PRO A 317 -9.43 0.80 -23.81
N VAL A 318 -10.53 1.52 -23.58
CA VAL A 318 -10.58 3.00 -23.65
C VAL A 318 -9.72 3.59 -22.55
N VAL A 319 -9.87 3.10 -21.32
CA VAL A 319 -9.09 3.53 -20.16
C VAL A 319 -7.62 3.23 -20.36
N LEU A 320 -7.29 2.00 -20.75
CA LEU A 320 -5.90 1.58 -21.02
C LEU A 320 -5.22 2.46 -22.08
N LYS A 321 -5.95 2.84 -23.14
CA LYS A 321 -5.47 3.78 -24.15
C LYS A 321 -5.23 5.17 -23.56
N ASN A 322 -6.20 5.72 -22.82
CA ASN A 322 -6.12 7.06 -22.24
C ASN A 322 -4.95 7.18 -21.25
N ILE A 323 -4.72 6.15 -20.44
CA ILE A 323 -3.65 6.13 -19.45
C ILE A 323 -2.33 5.57 -19.98
N LYS A 324 -2.25 5.26 -21.28
CA LYS A 324 -1.07 4.71 -21.97
C LYS A 324 -0.52 3.46 -21.28
N ARG A 325 -1.42 2.57 -20.88
CA ARG A 325 -1.09 1.32 -20.22
C ARG A 325 -1.29 0.13 -21.16
N GLN A 326 -0.37 -0.81 -21.08
CA GLN A 326 -0.46 -2.12 -21.72
C GLN A 326 -0.44 -3.18 -20.62
N ASN A 327 -1.35 -4.14 -20.71
CA ASN A 327 -1.45 -5.27 -19.78
C ASN A 327 -1.09 -6.58 -20.50
N ILE A 328 -0.67 -7.59 -19.75
CA ILE A 328 -0.65 -8.99 -20.23
C ILE A 328 -2.09 -9.51 -20.38
N SER A 329 -2.27 -10.58 -21.16
CA SER A 329 -3.59 -11.20 -21.34
C SER A 329 -4.09 -11.85 -20.04
N LEU A 330 -5.41 -11.96 -19.91
CA LEU A 330 -6.05 -12.67 -18.78
C LEU A 330 -5.65 -14.16 -18.72
N ASP A 331 -5.38 -14.79 -19.86
CA ASP A 331 -4.84 -16.16 -19.90
C ASP A 331 -3.48 -16.24 -19.22
N THR A 332 -2.59 -15.29 -19.52
CA THR A 332 -1.28 -15.20 -18.88
C THR A 332 -1.43 -14.97 -17.37
N TYR A 333 -2.37 -14.12 -16.96
CA TYR A 333 -2.67 -13.93 -15.53
C TYR A 333 -3.08 -15.25 -14.89
N SER A 334 -4.00 -15.99 -15.50
CA SER A 334 -4.51 -17.26 -14.99
C SER A 334 -3.42 -18.32 -14.84
N GLU A 335 -2.46 -18.38 -15.77
CA GLU A 335 -1.30 -19.27 -15.67
C GLU A 335 -0.41 -18.92 -14.49
N VAL A 336 -0.14 -17.62 -14.28
CA VAL A 336 0.66 -17.16 -13.15
C VAL A 336 -0.07 -17.40 -11.82
N GLN A 337 -1.40 -17.26 -11.78
CA GLN A 337 -2.20 -17.61 -10.60
C GLN A 337 -2.05 -19.08 -10.22
N LYS A 338 -2.15 -19.99 -11.19
CA LYS A 338 -2.00 -21.43 -10.96
C LYS A 338 -0.64 -21.75 -10.35
N GLU A 339 0.41 -21.12 -10.85
CA GLU A 339 1.76 -21.30 -10.33
C GLU A 339 1.91 -20.78 -8.89
N LEU A 340 1.36 -19.61 -8.58
CA LEU A 340 1.37 -19.04 -7.24
C LEU A 340 0.64 -19.93 -6.25
N HIS A 341 -0.56 -20.39 -6.62
CA HIS A 341 -1.34 -21.32 -5.80
C HIS A 341 -0.57 -22.62 -5.53
N ALA A 342 0.11 -23.17 -6.53
CA ALA A 342 0.96 -24.37 -6.37
C ALA A 342 2.12 -24.16 -5.38
N GLN A 343 2.55 -22.92 -5.17
CA GLN A 343 3.58 -22.54 -4.19
C GLN A 343 2.98 -22.10 -2.83
N GLY A 344 1.66 -22.23 -2.64
CA GLY A 344 0.98 -21.77 -1.43
C GLY A 344 0.86 -20.24 -1.33
N MET A 345 1.02 -19.54 -2.44
CA MET A 345 0.94 -18.08 -2.51
C MET A 345 -0.41 -17.62 -3.05
N GLN A 346 -0.88 -16.49 -2.53
CA GLN A 346 -2.06 -15.79 -3.06
C GLN A 346 -1.59 -14.58 -3.86
N SER A 347 -2.28 -14.30 -4.96
CA SER A 347 -2.16 -13.02 -5.63
C SER A 347 -3.42 -12.19 -5.43
N TYR A 348 -3.27 -10.89 -5.64
CA TYR A 348 -4.40 -9.99 -5.78
C TYR A 348 -4.29 -9.20 -7.08
N GLY A 349 -5.44 -8.95 -7.69
CA GLY A 349 -5.58 -7.98 -8.78
C GLY A 349 -5.66 -6.56 -8.21
N GLU A 350 -5.14 -5.57 -8.93
CA GLU A 350 -5.31 -4.16 -8.54
C GLU A 350 -5.99 -3.37 -9.66
N LEU A 351 -7.00 -2.60 -9.29
CA LEU A 351 -7.74 -1.66 -10.15
C LEU A 351 -7.66 -0.26 -9.56
N ILE A 352 -7.77 0.77 -10.40
CA ILE A 352 -7.97 2.15 -9.98
C ILE A 352 -9.35 2.57 -10.47
N LEU A 353 -10.22 2.96 -9.55
CA LEU A 353 -11.57 3.44 -9.88
C LEU A 353 -11.55 4.93 -10.28
N CYS A 354 -12.54 5.34 -11.08
CA CYS A 354 -12.69 6.69 -11.63
C CYS A 354 -11.57 7.12 -12.60
N MET A 355 -11.02 6.18 -13.37
CA MET A 355 -10.02 6.46 -14.39
C MET A 355 -10.63 7.10 -15.65
N PRO A 356 -9.86 7.84 -16.47
CA PRO A 356 -10.36 8.46 -17.71
C PRO A 356 -11.02 7.49 -18.69
N GLY A 357 -12.32 7.66 -18.93
CA GLY A 357 -13.11 6.80 -19.83
C GLY A 357 -13.63 5.52 -19.17
N GLU A 358 -13.47 5.38 -17.85
CA GLU A 358 -14.06 4.30 -17.07
C GLU A 358 -15.55 4.60 -16.84
N THR A 359 -16.41 3.59 -16.91
CA THR A 359 -17.79 3.65 -16.44
C THR A 359 -17.94 2.72 -15.25
N ARG A 360 -19.02 2.89 -14.47
CA ARG A 360 -19.37 1.94 -13.40
C ARG A 360 -19.41 0.51 -13.94
N GLU A 361 -20.05 0.29 -15.08
CA GLU A 361 -20.20 -1.05 -15.65
C GLU A 361 -18.88 -1.61 -16.21
N SER A 362 -18.01 -0.80 -16.82
CA SER A 362 -16.70 -1.29 -17.27
C SER A 362 -15.79 -1.64 -16.09
N PHE A 363 -15.89 -0.89 -14.98
CA PHE A 363 -15.16 -1.20 -13.76
C PHE A 363 -15.66 -2.51 -13.13
N MET A 364 -16.98 -2.69 -13.06
CA MET A 364 -17.60 -3.90 -12.52
C MET A 364 -17.25 -5.13 -13.36
N GLN A 365 -17.27 -5.01 -14.69
CA GLN A 365 -16.79 -6.07 -15.59
C GLN A 365 -15.32 -6.40 -15.35
N ALA A 366 -14.46 -5.40 -15.12
CA ALA A 366 -13.05 -5.65 -14.82
C ALA A 366 -12.86 -6.41 -13.50
N VAL A 367 -13.70 -6.15 -12.49
CA VAL A 367 -13.71 -6.93 -11.24
C VAL A 367 -14.15 -8.37 -11.49
N ASP A 368 -15.21 -8.58 -12.27
CA ASP A 368 -15.70 -9.90 -12.65
C ASP A 368 -14.63 -10.73 -13.37
N ASP A 369 -14.02 -10.18 -14.41
CA ASP A 369 -12.96 -10.82 -15.20
C ASP A 369 -11.76 -11.22 -14.34
N LEU A 370 -11.37 -10.37 -13.38
CA LEU A 370 -10.29 -10.68 -12.44
C LEU A 370 -10.68 -11.83 -11.50
N ILE A 371 -11.87 -11.81 -10.92
CA ILE A 371 -12.36 -12.88 -10.05
C ILE A 371 -12.37 -14.21 -10.81
N GLU A 372 -12.84 -14.23 -12.06
CA GLU A 372 -12.85 -15.43 -12.90
C GLU A 372 -11.46 -15.89 -13.34
N SER A 373 -10.46 -15.00 -13.36
CA SER A 373 -9.05 -15.39 -13.57
C SER A 373 -8.41 -16.12 -12.37
N GLY A 374 -9.13 -16.22 -11.25
CA GLY A 374 -8.71 -16.95 -10.06
C GLY A 374 -8.00 -16.12 -8.99
N VAL A 375 -8.05 -14.79 -9.05
CA VAL A 375 -7.52 -13.96 -7.96
C VAL A 375 -8.40 -14.08 -6.72
N SER A 376 -7.79 -14.20 -5.54
CA SER A 376 -8.53 -14.29 -4.27
C SER A 376 -8.97 -12.93 -3.73
N ARG A 377 -8.50 -11.83 -4.34
CA ARG A 377 -8.80 -10.46 -3.94
C ARG A 377 -8.57 -9.49 -5.10
N VAL A 378 -9.45 -8.49 -5.22
CA VAL A 378 -9.25 -7.33 -6.09
C VAL A 378 -9.11 -6.08 -5.20
N ALA A 379 -7.93 -5.47 -5.18
CA ALA A 379 -7.72 -4.19 -4.52
C ALA A 379 -8.19 -3.06 -5.45
N ALA A 380 -9.35 -2.48 -5.14
CA ALA A 380 -9.82 -1.27 -5.83
C ALA A 380 -9.30 -0.01 -5.13
N HIS A 381 -8.25 0.57 -5.70
CA HIS A 381 -7.67 1.85 -5.31
C HIS A 381 -8.49 3.01 -5.88
N GLN A 382 -8.38 4.17 -5.24
CA GLN A 382 -9.00 5.41 -5.72
C GLN A 382 -7.98 6.23 -6.50
N LEU A 383 -8.39 6.87 -7.59
CA LEU A 383 -7.49 7.67 -8.40
C LEU A 383 -7.02 8.92 -7.62
N MET A 384 -5.75 8.93 -7.25
CA MET A 384 -5.05 10.08 -6.68
C MET A 384 -4.28 10.83 -7.77
N LEU A 385 -4.36 12.16 -7.79
CA LEU A 385 -3.52 12.99 -8.65
C LEU A 385 -2.17 13.24 -7.97
N LEU A 386 -1.14 12.56 -8.46
CA LEU A 386 0.22 12.65 -7.94
C LEU A 386 1.01 13.76 -8.64
N HIS A 387 1.70 14.60 -7.88
CA HIS A 387 2.75 15.44 -8.46
C HIS A 387 3.82 14.54 -9.12
N GLY A 388 4.29 14.96 -10.30
CA GLY A 388 5.24 14.17 -11.08
C GLY A 388 4.58 13.13 -12.00
N ALA A 389 3.25 12.96 -11.95
CA ALA A 389 2.53 12.09 -12.88
C ALA A 389 1.82 12.91 -13.98
N PRO A 390 1.91 12.51 -15.27
CA PRO A 390 1.26 13.24 -16.36
C PRO A 390 -0.24 13.50 -16.20
N LEU A 391 -0.96 12.60 -15.52
CA LEU A 391 -2.41 12.70 -15.34
C LEU A 391 -2.80 13.85 -14.38
N ALA A 392 -1.87 14.31 -13.55
CA ALA A 392 -2.07 15.45 -12.67
C ALA A 392 -1.85 16.80 -13.38
N ASN A 393 -1.34 16.82 -14.62
CA ASN A 393 -1.11 18.07 -15.35
C ASN A 393 -2.44 18.79 -15.68
N PRO A 394 -2.47 20.13 -15.72
CA PRO A 394 -3.67 20.92 -16.00
C PRO A 394 -4.43 20.47 -17.26
N ASP A 395 -3.71 20.29 -18.38
CA ASP A 395 -4.31 19.85 -19.65
C ASP A 395 -5.02 18.48 -19.53
N SER A 396 -4.47 17.55 -18.74
CA SER A 396 -5.09 16.23 -18.54
C SER A 396 -6.32 16.34 -17.66
N ARG A 397 -6.31 17.20 -16.64
CA ARG A 397 -7.46 17.46 -15.77
C ARG A 397 -8.63 18.03 -16.57
N GLU A 398 -8.35 19.01 -17.41
CA GLU A 398 -9.36 19.62 -18.29
C GLU A 398 -9.87 18.61 -19.32
N GLN A 399 -8.96 17.92 -20.00
CA GLN A 399 -9.30 16.95 -21.04
C GLN A 399 -10.25 15.85 -20.54
N PHE A 400 -10.05 15.35 -19.32
CA PHE A 400 -10.83 14.24 -18.77
C PHE A 400 -11.95 14.67 -17.80
N GLY A 401 -12.13 15.99 -17.63
CA GLY A 401 -13.21 16.57 -16.83
C GLY A 401 -13.17 16.14 -15.36
N PHE A 402 -11.98 16.01 -14.76
CA PHE A 402 -11.88 15.52 -13.39
C PHE A 402 -12.52 16.48 -12.37
N ARG A 403 -13.34 15.91 -11.48
CA ARG A 403 -13.75 16.57 -10.23
C ARG A 403 -12.99 15.94 -9.08
N VAL A 404 -12.34 16.82 -8.32
CA VAL A 404 -11.42 16.42 -7.26
C VAL A 404 -11.97 16.80 -5.90
N ARG A 405 -11.55 16.05 -4.88
CA ARG A 405 -11.75 16.37 -3.46
C ARG A 405 -10.45 16.11 -2.72
N HIS A 406 -10.27 16.82 -1.61
CA HIS A 406 -9.14 16.64 -0.71
C HIS A 406 -9.52 15.76 0.46
N ARG A 407 -8.58 14.96 0.93
CA ARG A 407 -8.70 14.27 2.22
C ARG A 407 -7.34 14.08 2.87
N ILE A 408 -7.34 13.70 4.14
CA ILE A 408 -6.13 13.35 4.86
C ILE A 408 -5.52 12.04 4.33
N VAL A 409 -4.20 12.02 4.13
CA VAL A 409 -3.48 10.75 3.91
C VAL A 409 -3.48 9.99 5.23
N ALA A 410 -4.08 8.81 5.24
CA ALA A 410 -4.29 8.05 6.47
C ALA A 410 -2.98 7.90 7.27
N ARG A 411 -3.03 8.29 8.56
CA ARG A 411 -1.93 8.22 9.55
C ARG A 411 -0.77 9.20 9.31
N CYS A 412 -0.78 10.01 8.26
CA CYS A 412 0.26 11.01 7.99
C CYS A 412 -0.06 12.35 8.66
N LEU A 413 -0.17 12.34 10.00
CA LEU A 413 -0.39 13.55 10.79
C LEU A 413 0.35 13.50 12.14
N GLY A 414 0.58 14.67 12.73
CA GLY A 414 1.22 14.78 14.03
C GLY A 414 1.65 16.19 14.43
N LYS A 415 2.19 16.34 15.64
CA LYS A 415 2.80 17.57 16.15
C LYS A 415 4.27 17.29 16.50
N TYR A 416 5.17 17.58 15.57
CA TYR A 416 6.59 17.19 15.68
C TYR A 416 7.49 18.35 16.12
N THR A 417 7.22 19.55 15.61
CA THR A 417 7.99 20.77 15.87
C THR A 417 7.19 21.81 16.67
N GLY A 418 5.97 21.46 17.11
CA GLY A 418 5.05 22.31 17.87
C GLY A 418 3.69 22.44 17.17
N ASP A 419 3.72 22.71 15.87
CA ASP A 419 2.52 22.88 15.05
C ASP A 419 1.96 21.55 14.54
N LEU A 420 0.66 21.56 14.24
CA LEU A 420 0.01 20.45 13.55
C LEU A 420 0.54 20.33 12.13
N VAL A 421 0.98 19.13 11.78
CA VAL A 421 1.35 18.72 10.44
C VAL A 421 0.39 17.63 10.01
N ALA A 422 -0.15 17.74 8.80
CA ALA A 422 -0.91 16.68 8.15
C ALA A 422 -0.62 16.68 6.65
N GLU A 423 -0.54 15.49 6.07
CA GLU A 423 -0.48 15.32 4.63
C GLU A 423 -1.90 15.13 4.08
N THR A 424 -2.15 15.72 2.91
CA THR A 424 -3.43 15.63 2.21
C THR A 424 -3.21 15.09 0.81
N GLU A 425 -4.17 14.33 0.31
CA GLU A 425 -4.19 13.84 -1.07
C GLU A 425 -5.38 14.41 -1.85
N GLU A 426 -5.18 14.57 -3.15
CA GLU A 426 -6.20 15.02 -4.10
C GLU A 426 -6.75 13.79 -4.84
N MET A 427 -8.03 13.52 -4.63
CA MET A 427 -8.73 12.33 -5.13
C MET A 427 -9.68 12.72 -6.25
N VAL A 428 -9.62 12.02 -7.39
CA VAL A 428 -10.64 12.13 -8.42
C VAL A 428 -11.85 11.34 -7.97
N VAL A 429 -12.97 12.04 -7.78
CA VAL A 429 -14.25 11.47 -7.31
C VAL A 429 -15.32 11.47 -8.41
N GLU A 430 -15.11 12.24 -9.48
CA GLU A 430 -15.91 12.19 -10.70
C GLU A 430 -15.03 12.40 -11.94
N SER A 431 -15.44 11.81 -13.06
CA SER A 431 -14.89 12.06 -14.40
C SER A 431 -16.03 12.08 -15.43
N GLU A 432 -15.72 12.37 -16.69
CA GLU A 432 -16.71 12.50 -17.77
C GLU A 432 -17.74 11.34 -17.85
N ASN A 433 -17.32 10.10 -17.56
CA ASN A 433 -18.17 8.92 -17.68
C ASN A 433 -18.42 8.18 -16.35
N PHE A 434 -18.09 8.84 -15.23
CA PHE A 434 -18.13 8.23 -13.90
C PHE A 434 -18.56 9.28 -12.87
N SER A 435 -19.83 9.25 -12.47
CA SER A 435 -20.40 10.23 -11.55
C SER A 435 -19.96 10.02 -10.09
N PHE A 436 -20.22 10.99 -9.22
CA PHE A 436 -20.00 10.80 -7.78
C PHE A 436 -20.86 9.67 -7.20
N GLN A 437 -22.07 9.48 -7.72
CA GLN A 437 -22.92 8.36 -7.31
C GLN A 437 -22.31 7.02 -7.74
N ASP A 438 -21.78 6.93 -8.97
CA ASP A 438 -21.07 5.72 -9.42
C ASP A 438 -19.84 5.43 -8.55
N TYR A 439 -19.16 6.48 -8.07
CA TYR A 439 -18.07 6.38 -7.11
C TYR A 439 -18.54 5.77 -5.79
N LEU A 440 -19.59 6.31 -5.18
CA LEU A 440 -20.15 5.77 -3.93
C LEU A 440 -20.65 4.33 -4.08
N ASP A 441 -21.36 4.03 -5.17
CA ASP A 441 -21.85 2.68 -5.48
C ASP A 441 -20.68 1.69 -5.61
N THR A 442 -19.63 2.07 -6.34
CA THR A 442 -18.43 1.23 -6.50
C THR A 442 -17.71 1.03 -5.17
N ARG A 443 -17.68 2.05 -4.31
CA ARG A 443 -17.13 1.93 -2.94
C ARG A 443 -17.94 0.96 -2.09
N ALA A 444 -19.28 0.98 -2.18
CA ALA A 444 -20.16 0.05 -1.48
C ALA A 444 -19.97 -1.39 -1.99
N PHE A 445 -19.92 -1.59 -3.31
CA PHE A 445 -19.65 -2.88 -3.91
C PHE A 445 -18.30 -3.46 -3.47
N HIS A 446 -17.24 -2.64 -3.43
CA HIS A 446 -15.94 -3.08 -2.94
C HIS A 446 -15.95 -3.45 -1.44
N LEU A 447 -16.75 -2.76 -0.62
CA LEU A 447 -16.97 -3.15 0.77
C LEU A 447 -17.63 -4.55 0.86
N LEU A 448 -18.65 -4.82 0.03
CA LEU A 448 -19.30 -6.14 -0.01
C LEU A 448 -18.33 -7.24 -0.44
N LEU A 449 -17.51 -7.02 -1.47
CA LEU A 449 -16.46 -7.97 -1.84
C LEU A 449 -15.49 -8.24 -0.69
N THR A 450 -15.11 -7.20 0.05
CA THR A 450 -14.20 -7.32 1.20
C THR A 450 -14.82 -8.09 2.37
N ILE A 451 -16.12 -7.91 2.62
CA ILE A 451 -16.85 -8.64 3.66
C ILE A 451 -17.05 -10.09 3.24
N TYR A 452 -17.59 -10.31 2.04
CA TYR A 452 -18.11 -11.62 1.66
C TYR A 452 -17.10 -12.53 0.96
N PHE A 453 -16.36 -12.00 -0.01
CA PHE A 453 -15.58 -12.81 -0.95
C PHE A 453 -14.09 -12.91 -0.60
N TYR A 454 -13.46 -11.79 -0.22
CA TYR A 454 -12.01 -11.74 0.01
C TYR A 454 -11.57 -12.60 1.18
N GLU A 455 -10.29 -13.00 1.18
CA GLU A 455 -9.67 -13.77 2.27
C GLU A 455 -10.39 -15.10 2.60
N ALA A 456 -11.19 -15.61 1.66
CA ALA A 456 -12.00 -16.82 1.83
C ALA A 456 -12.98 -16.74 3.04
N ASN A 457 -13.49 -15.56 3.38
CA ASN A 457 -14.35 -15.35 4.55
C ASN A 457 -15.59 -16.26 4.58
N PHE A 458 -16.28 -16.43 3.44
CA PHE A 458 -17.42 -17.35 3.28
C PHE A 458 -17.25 -18.28 2.08
N GLN A 459 -16.05 -18.86 1.94
CA GLN A 459 -15.67 -19.67 0.78
C GLN A 459 -16.66 -20.80 0.48
N GLU A 460 -17.16 -21.47 1.51
CA GLU A 460 -18.08 -22.61 1.40
C GLU A 460 -19.40 -22.20 0.71
N ALA A 461 -19.88 -20.97 0.94
CA ALA A 461 -21.08 -20.45 0.29
C ALA A 461 -20.82 -20.12 -1.19
N PHE A 462 -19.66 -19.53 -1.50
CA PHE A 462 -19.28 -19.23 -2.88
C PHE A 462 -18.96 -20.48 -3.70
N LYS A 463 -18.39 -21.52 -3.08
CA LYS A 463 -18.21 -22.84 -3.69
C LYS A 463 -19.56 -23.47 -4.02
N PHE A 464 -20.48 -23.47 -3.06
CA PHE A 464 -21.83 -24.01 -3.26
C PHE A 464 -22.62 -23.23 -4.33
N ALA A 465 -22.55 -21.90 -4.31
CA ALA A 465 -23.14 -21.05 -5.34
C ALA A 465 -22.61 -21.43 -6.73
N ARG A 466 -21.29 -21.62 -6.87
CA ARG A 466 -20.65 -22.00 -8.13
C ARG A 466 -21.05 -23.39 -8.61
N GLU A 467 -21.23 -24.37 -7.71
CA GLU A 467 -21.78 -25.69 -8.06
C GLU A 467 -23.17 -25.59 -8.70
N ARG A 468 -23.92 -24.56 -8.32
CA ARG A 468 -25.27 -24.27 -8.82
C ARG A 468 -25.29 -23.26 -9.97
N GLY A 469 -24.13 -22.95 -10.54
CA GLY A 469 -24.00 -22.06 -11.70
C GLY A 469 -24.04 -20.57 -11.39
N VAL A 470 -24.04 -20.18 -10.10
CA VAL A 470 -23.98 -18.77 -9.69
C VAL A 470 -22.52 -18.34 -9.52
N ARG A 471 -22.08 -17.34 -10.27
CA ARG A 471 -20.72 -16.84 -10.17
C ARG A 471 -20.54 -15.94 -8.93
N PRO A 472 -19.33 -15.88 -8.32
CA PRO A 472 -19.10 -15.03 -7.15
C PRO A 472 -19.43 -13.56 -7.38
N PHE A 473 -19.05 -13.03 -8.56
CA PHE A 473 -19.39 -11.66 -8.93
C PHE A 473 -20.91 -11.44 -8.99
N GLU A 474 -21.66 -12.35 -9.59
CA GLU A 474 -23.11 -12.26 -9.73
C GLU A 474 -23.80 -12.25 -8.37
N LEU A 475 -23.35 -13.09 -7.44
CA LEU A 475 -23.88 -13.12 -6.08
C LEU A 475 -23.64 -11.78 -5.38
N VAL A 476 -22.40 -11.28 -5.38
CA VAL A 476 -22.10 -10.00 -4.72
C VAL A 476 -22.77 -8.82 -5.42
N ARG A 477 -22.94 -8.88 -6.74
CA ARG A 477 -23.68 -7.86 -7.49
C ARG A 477 -25.17 -7.87 -7.16
N ALA A 478 -25.78 -9.05 -7.03
CA ALA A 478 -27.17 -9.18 -6.58
C ALA A 478 -27.35 -8.62 -5.15
N MET A 479 -26.40 -8.90 -4.25
CA MET A 479 -26.40 -8.30 -2.90
C MET A 479 -26.26 -6.79 -2.94
N HIS A 480 -25.42 -6.25 -3.83
CA HIS A 480 -25.26 -4.82 -4.01
C HIS A 480 -26.55 -4.15 -4.51
N ASP A 481 -27.17 -4.70 -5.55
CA ASP A 481 -28.36 -4.12 -6.18
C ASP A 481 -29.61 -4.24 -5.26
N ARG A 482 -29.59 -5.18 -4.30
CA ARG A 482 -30.66 -5.43 -3.32
C ARG A 482 -30.27 -5.03 -1.89
N LEU A 483 -29.34 -4.08 -1.72
CA LEU A 483 -28.90 -3.59 -0.40
C LEU A 483 -30.07 -3.10 0.49
N SER A 484 -31.16 -2.60 -0.10
CA SER A 484 -32.36 -2.19 0.62
C SER A 484 -33.05 -3.32 1.38
N GLU A 485 -32.84 -4.57 0.95
CA GLU A 485 -33.40 -5.78 1.55
C GLU A 485 -32.55 -6.34 2.69
N ALA A 486 -31.30 -5.89 2.83
CA ALA A 486 -30.42 -6.39 3.88
C ALA A 486 -30.98 -6.08 5.29
N PRO A 487 -30.63 -6.86 6.32
CA PRO A 487 -31.09 -6.59 7.68
C PRO A 487 -30.71 -5.17 8.14
N PRO A 488 -31.52 -4.52 8.98
CA PRO A 488 -31.31 -3.12 9.36
C PRO A 488 -29.92 -2.80 9.91
N ALA A 489 -29.34 -3.69 10.73
CA ALA A 489 -28.01 -3.50 11.28
C ALA A 489 -26.93 -3.53 10.18
N PHE A 490 -27.01 -4.47 9.23
CA PHE A 490 -26.07 -4.53 8.11
C PHE A 490 -26.22 -3.33 7.16
N ARG A 491 -27.46 -2.90 6.87
CA ARG A 491 -27.68 -1.67 6.09
C ARG A 491 -27.04 -0.46 6.74
N LYS A 492 -27.12 -0.36 8.07
CA LYS A 492 -26.47 0.72 8.82
C LYS A 492 -24.96 0.68 8.62
N VAL A 493 -24.32 -0.48 8.61
CA VAL A 493 -22.86 -0.61 8.34
C VAL A 493 -22.49 -0.02 6.97
N VAL A 494 -23.27 -0.33 5.93
CA VAL A 494 -23.00 0.20 4.58
C VAL A 494 -23.30 1.69 4.50
N ALA A 495 -24.38 2.17 5.12
CA ALA A 495 -24.74 3.58 5.16
C ALA A 495 -23.68 4.41 5.89
N ASP A 496 -23.30 4.02 7.10
CA ASP A 496 -22.27 4.70 7.90
C ASP A 496 -20.91 4.73 7.16
N TYR A 497 -20.57 3.64 6.45
CA TYR A 497 -19.37 3.61 5.60
C TYR A 497 -19.43 4.67 4.50
N LEU A 498 -20.55 4.79 3.77
CA LEU A 498 -20.72 5.78 2.71
C LEU A 498 -20.76 7.20 3.27
N ASP A 499 -21.40 7.41 4.41
CA ASP A 499 -21.46 8.70 5.08
C ASP A 499 -20.05 9.15 5.52
N GLU A 500 -19.26 8.28 6.15
CA GLU A 500 -17.87 8.60 6.52
C GLU A 500 -17.01 8.88 5.28
N ASN A 501 -17.13 8.07 4.21
CA ASN A 501 -16.40 8.31 2.97
C ASN A 501 -16.69 9.69 2.37
N GLN A 502 -17.92 10.20 2.49
CA GLN A 502 -18.29 11.52 1.99
C GLN A 502 -17.85 12.63 2.94
N SER A 503 -18.02 12.44 4.24
CA SER A 503 -17.67 13.44 5.26
C SER A 503 -16.17 13.75 5.34
N GLU A 504 -15.33 12.83 4.85
CA GLU A 504 -13.87 12.99 4.79
C GLU A 504 -13.37 13.52 3.43
N LEU A 505 -14.27 13.91 2.52
CA LEU A 505 -13.94 14.49 1.21
C LEU A 505 -14.30 15.99 1.18
N PHE A 506 -13.28 16.82 1.13
CA PHE A 506 -13.40 18.28 1.21
C PHE A 506 -13.20 18.94 -0.16
N GLU A 507 -13.87 20.07 -0.40
CA GLU A 507 -13.72 20.83 -1.65
C GLU A 507 -12.32 21.45 -1.78
N THR A 508 -11.75 21.89 -0.66
CA THR A 508 -10.43 22.53 -0.61
C THR A 508 -9.51 21.82 0.38
N ARG A 509 -8.20 22.00 0.18
CA ARG A 509 -7.19 21.51 1.13
C ARG A 509 -7.31 22.23 2.48
N GLU A 510 -7.65 23.50 2.46
CA GLU A 510 -7.82 24.34 3.66
C GLU A 510 -8.95 23.82 4.54
N ASP A 511 -10.10 23.48 3.96
CA ASP A 511 -11.23 22.89 4.68
C ASP A 511 -10.85 21.54 5.29
N CYS A 512 -10.12 20.71 4.53
CA CYS A 512 -9.60 19.44 5.04
C CYS A 512 -8.69 19.65 6.26
N LEU A 513 -7.77 20.61 6.21
CA LEU A 513 -6.86 20.88 7.32
C LEU A 513 -7.57 21.48 8.54
N ALA A 514 -8.58 22.33 8.32
CA ALA A 514 -9.41 22.86 9.40
C ALA A 514 -10.12 21.72 10.14
N TRP A 515 -10.73 20.80 9.40
CA TRP A 515 -11.37 19.61 9.99
C TRP A 515 -10.36 18.72 10.73
N VAL A 516 -9.16 18.52 10.18
CA VAL A 516 -8.10 17.74 10.87
C VAL A 516 -7.69 18.40 12.19
N ALA A 517 -7.61 19.74 12.23
CA ALA A 517 -7.29 20.45 13.46
C ALA A 517 -8.38 20.29 14.53
N GLU A 518 -9.65 20.33 14.13
CA GLU A 518 -10.80 20.13 15.02
C GLU A 518 -10.91 18.68 15.54
N ASN A 519 -10.50 17.70 14.72
CA ASN A 519 -10.65 16.27 15.01
C ASN A 519 -9.32 15.58 15.38
N TYR A 520 -8.27 16.35 15.70
CA TYR A 520 -6.92 15.84 15.91
C TYR A 520 -6.84 14.68 16.90
N ASP A 521 -7.44 14.83 18.09
CA ASP A 521 -7.36 13.80 19.14
C ASP A 521 -8.05 12.50 18.71
N GLY A 522 -9.18 12.59 17.99
CA GLY A 522 -9.91 11.45 17.44
C GLY A 522 -9.15 10.76 16.29
N LEU A 523 -8.42 11.51 15.47
CA LEU A 523 -7.56 10.97 14.42
C LEU A 523 -6.33 10.26 15.01
N ILE A 524 -5.76 10.77 16.10
CA ILE A 524 -4.62 10.16 16.80
C ILE A 524 -5.04 8.89 17.54
N SER A 525 -6.20 8.89 18.21
CA SER A 525 -6.73 7.68 18.88
C SER A 525 -7.19 6.62 17.88
N GLY A 526 -7.57 7.04 16.67
CA GLY A 526 -8.18 6.20 15.63
C GLY A 526 -9.69 6.01 15.84
N ASP A 527 -10.34 6.92 16.56
CA ASP A 527 -11.80 6.96 16.72
C ASP A 527 -12.48 7.51 15.46
N VAL A 528 -11.80 8.44 14.77
CA VAL A 528 -12.23 9.04 13.50
C VAL A 528 -11.14 8.80 12.44
N GLY A 529 -11.52 8.71 11.17
CA GLY A 529 -10.59 8.52 10.05
C GLY A 529 -10.01 7.11 9.92
N GLY A 530 -8.88 7.02 9.22
CA GLY A 530 -8.14 5.79 9.00
C GLY A 530 -8.59 5.02 7.76
N ASN A 531 -8.40 3.69 7.76
CA ASN A 531 -8.80 2.86 6.63
C ASN A 531 -10.26 2.41 6.80
N LEU A 532 -11.19 3.18 6.23
CA LEU A 532 -12.63 2.93 6.33
C LEU A 532 -13.02 1.53 5.83
N LEU A 533 -12.42 1.07 4.73
CA LEU A 533 -12.70 -0.27 4.19
C LEU A 533 -12.32 -1.37 5.20
N SER A 534 -11.17 -1.20 5.88
CA SER A 534 -10.74 -2.10 6.95
C SER A 534 -11.68 -2.03 8.15
N LYS A 535 -12.06 -0.83 8.62
CA LYS A 535 -12.98 -0.63 9.77
C LYS A 535 -14.33 -1.31 9.50
N TYR A 536 -14.97 -0.98 8.39
CA TYR A 536 -16.32 -1.43 8.09
C TYR A 536 -16.39 -2.90 7.65
N SER A 537 -15.33 -3.44 7.05
CA SER A 537 -15.27 -4.89 6.80
C SER A 537 -15.11 -5.71 8.09
N MET A 538 -14.44 -5.19 9.14
CA MET A 538 -14.43 -5.84 10.46
C MET A 538 -15.81 -5.80 11.11
N ILE A 539 -16.53 -4.67 11.01
CA ILE A 539 -17.89 -4.55 11.56
C ILE A 539 -18.82 -5.57 10.89
N GLY A 540 -18.82 -5.64 9.56
CA GLY A 540 -19.59 -6.65 8.82
C GLY A 540 -19.26 -8.08 9.24
N ARG A 541 -17.97 -8.42 9.34
CA ARG A 541 -17.52 -9.80 9.63
C ARG A 541 -17.69 -10.24 11.08
N PHE A 542 -17.53 -9.34 12.04
CA PHE A 542 -17.44 -9.72 13.45
C PHE A 542 -18.52 -9.10 14.31
N VAL A 543 -19.07 -7.93 13.97
CA VAL A 543 -20.04 -7.24 14.83
C VAL A 543 -21.47 -7.60 14.44
N VAL A 544 -21.77 -7.58 13.15
CA VAL A 544 -23.11 -7.91 12.60
C VAL A 544 -23.09 -9.21 11.79
N LEU A 545 -22.25 -10.17 12.21
CA LEU A 545 -22.03 -11.42 11.48
C LEU A 545 -23.34 -12.16 11.17
N ASN A 546 -24.25 -12.22 12.13
CA ASN A 546 -25.51 -12.95 11.95
C ASN A 546 -26.37 -12.29 10.86
N GLU A 547 -26.45 -10.97 10.85
CA GLU A 547 -27.15 -10.19 9.83
C GLU A 547 -26.46 -10.28 8.46
N THR A 548 -25.14 -10.32 8.44
CA THR A 548 -24.35 -10.60 7.23
C THR A 548 -24.69 -11.98 6.67
N LEU A 549 -24.77 -13.00 7.51
CA LEU A 549 -25.15 -14.36 7.10
C LEU A 549 -26.62 -14.44 6.66
N ASP A 550 -27.53 -13.74 7.33
CA ASP A 550 -28.94 -13.65 6.93
C ASP A 550 -29.09 -13.03 5.55
N PHE A 551 -28.35 -11.97 5.26
CA PHE A 551 -28.39 -11.35 3.94
C PHE A 551 -27.82 -12.25 2.85
N LEU A 552 -26.69 -12.93 3.13
CA LEU A 552 -26.11 -13.92 2.21
C LEU A 552 -27.09 -15.06 1.93
N ALA A 553 -27.72 -15.61 2.98
CA ALA A 553 -28.70 -16.70 2.86
C ALA A 553 -29.91 -16.27 2.03
N HIS A 554 -30.45 -15.07 2.28
CA HIS A 554 -31.58 -14.52 1.54
C HIS A 554 -31.26 -14.40 0.04
N ILE A 555 -30.19 -13.68 -0.32
CA ILE A 555 -29.87 -13.42 -1.72
C ILE A 555 -29.47 -14.70 -2.46
N LEU A 556 -28.63 -15.55 -1.86
CA LEU A 556 -28.25 -16.81 -2.49
C LEU A 556 -29.45 -17.76 -2.58
N GLY A 557 -30.30 -17.82 -1.56
CA GLY A 557 -31.52 -18.63 -1.57
C GLY A 557 -32.43 -18.28 -2.74
N ASP A 558 -32.67 -17.00 -2.97
CA ASP A 558 -33.46 -16.52 -4.11
C ASP A 558 -32.83 -16.88 -5.46
N MET A 559 -31.50 -16.73 -5.59
CA MET A 559 -30.78 -17.05 -6.83
C MET A 559 -30.77 -18.55 -7.15
N LEU A 560 -30.89 -19.41 -6.13
CA LEU A 560 -31.02 -20.86 -6.29
C LEU A 560 -32.44 -21.32 -6.63
N GLY A 561 -33.44 -20.44 -6.44
CA GLY A 561 -34.86 -20.73 -6.58
C GLY A 561 -35.46 -21.26 -5.27
N GLU A 562 -36.49 -20.56 -4.78
CA GLU A 562 -37.18 -20.90 -3.52
C GLU A 562 -37.81 -22.31 -3.53
N ASP A 563 -38.17 -22.82 -4.71
CA ASP A 563 -38.81 -24.13 -4.88
C ASP A 563 -37.82 -25.32 -4.89
N ASP A 564 -36.50 -25.09 -5.01
CA ASP A 564 -35.48 -26.15 -4.93
C ASP A 564 -35.19 -26.49 -3.47
N ALA A 565 -36.06 -27.29 -2.87
CA ALA A 565 -35.97 -27.70 -1.46
C ALA A 565 -34.63 -28.36 -1.09
N GLU A 566 -33.97 -29.05 -2.04
CA GLU A 566 -32.67 -29.66 -1.79
C GLU A 566 -31.59 -28.57 -1.71
N ALA A 567 -31.55 -27.65 -2.67
CA ALA A 567 -30.62 -26.52 -2.65
C ALA A 567 -30.81 -25.64 -1.40
N GLN A 568 -32.06 -25.39 -0.99
CA GLN A 568 -32.34 -24.64 0.24
C GLN A 568 -31.84 -25.37 1.50
N SER A 569 -31.98 -26.71 1.58
CA SER A 569 -31.43 -27.49 2.71
C SER A 569 -29.90 -27.45 2.76
N MET A 570 -29.23 -27.55 1.60
CA MET A 570 -27.77 -27.42 1.52
C MET A 570 -27.30 -26.02 1.91
N LEU A 571 -27.96 -24.97 1.40
CA LEU A 571 -27.67 -23.59 1.80
C LEU A 571 -27.82 -23.40 3.32
N ALA A 572 -28.92 -23.89 3.89
CA ALA A 572 -29.14 -23.84 5.33
C ALA A 572 -28.03 -24.57 6.10
N SER A 573 -27.54 -25.71 5.59
CA SER A 573 -26.42 -26.45 6.19
C SER A 573 -25.12 -25.62 6.20
N VAL A 574 -24.82 -24.92 5.09
CA VAL A 574 -23.66 -24.02 4.96
C VAL A 574 -23.79 -22.80 5.88
N ILE A 575 -24.95 -22.16 5.93
CA ILE A 575 -25.18 -20.97 6.79
C ILE A 575 -25.11 -21.36 8.27
N ASN A 576 -25.71 -22.49 8.66
CA ASN A 576 -25.62 -23.00 10.03
C ASN A 576 -24.19 -23.39 10.42
N TYR A 577 -23.39 -23.88 9.46
CA TYR A 577 -21.97 -24.13 9.69
C TYR A 577 -21.27 -22.84 10.13
N TYR A 578 -21.40 -21.73 9.39
CA TYR A 578 -20.80 -20.45 9.80
C TYR A 578 -21.27 -19.96 11.16
N ARG A 579 -22.59 -19.99 11.42
CA ARG A 579 -23.17 -19.57 12.72
C ARG A 579 -22.58 -20.36 13.89
N SER A 580 -22.18 -21.61 13.64
CA SER A 580 -21.64 -22.50 14.66
C SER A 580 -20.13 -22.34 14.80
N VAL A 581 -19.39 -22.21 13.70
CA VAL A 581 -17.91 -22.19 13.75
C VAL A 581 -17.34 -20.80 13.90
N MET A 582 -17.96 -19.74 13.39
CA MET A 582 -17.33 -18.41 13.41
C MET A 582 -17.47 -17.73 14.78
N LEU A 583 -16.38 -17.14 15.24
CA LEU A 583 -16.34 -16.27 16.41
C LEU A 583 -16.73 -14.85 16.01
N HIS A 584 -17.49 -14.18 16.87
CA HIS A 584 -18.01 -12.83 16.62
C HIS A 584 -18.17 -12.05 17.93
N VAL A 585 -18.41 -10.74 17.82
CA VAL A 585 -18.66 -9.84 18.94
C VAL A 585 -20.06 -10.09 19.51
N PRO A 586 -20.25 -10.05 20.84
CA PRO A 586 -19.22 -9.92 21.88
C PRO A 586 -18.32 -11.16 21.96
N PHE A 587 -17.01 -11.01 21.75
CA PHE A 587 -16.10 -12.15 21.64
C PHE A 587 -16.01 -12.91 22.94
N ARG A 588 -16.05 -12.23 24.10
CA ARG A 588 -16.13 -12.92 25.39
C ARG A 588 -17.29 -13.90 25.48
N GLN A 589 -18.46 -13.54 24.96
CA GLN A 589 -19.61 -14.44 24.95
C GLN A 589 -19.41 -15.56 23.92
N SER A 590 -18.99 -15.19 22.70
CA SER A 590 -18.77 -16.15 21.61
C SER A 590 -17.70 -17.21 21.97
N LEU A 591 -16.64 -16.82 22.69
CA LEU A 591 -15.56 -17.71 23.14
C LEU A 591 -15.99 -18.70 24.23
N GLU A 592 -17.01 -18.37 25.02
CA GLU A 592 -17.56 -19.27 26.04
C GLU A 592 -18.73 -20.11 25.53
N ALA A 593 -19.35 -19.69 24.42
CA ALA A 593 -20.42 -20.44 23.79
C ALA A 593 -19.89 -21.68 23.06
N THR A 594 -20.55 -22.81 23.31
CA THR A 594 -20.34 -24.10 22.63
C THR A 594 -21.59 -24.46 21.83
N PRO A 595 -21.95 -23.70 20.76
CA PRO A 595 -23.10 -24.03 19.95
C PRO A 595 -22.93 -25.40 19.31
N ASN A 596 -24.03 -26.13 19.15
CA ASN A 596 -24.04 -27.34 18.34
C ASN A 596 -24.23 -26.95 16.88
N TRP A 597 -23.34 -27.41 16.01
CA TRP A 597 -23.56 -27.36 14.58
C TRP A 597 -24.56 -28.43 14.19
N VAL A 598 -25.77 -28.00 13.85
CA VAL A 598 -26.83 -28.90 13.41
C VAL A 598 -26.88 -28.92 11.88
N THR A 599 -26.72 -30.09 11.28
CA THR A 599 -26.58 -30.21 9.83
C THR A 599 -27.13 -31.51 9.25
N GLU A 600 -27.49 -31.47 7.96
CA GLU A 600 -27.82 -32.64 7.13
C GLU A 600 -26.69 -32.98 6.13
N HIS A 601 -25.74 -32.06 5.95
CA HIS A 601 -24.59 -32.18 5.05
C HIS A 601 -23.28 -31.89 5.78
N ASP A 602 -22.25 -32.70 5.55
CA ASP A 602 -20.95 -32.55 6.21
C ASP A 602 -20.07 -31.50 5.49
N VAL A 603 -20.37 -30.23 5.72
CA VAL A 603 -19.60 -29.08 5.21
C VAL A 603 -18.13 -29.12 5.65
N GLU A 604 -17.80 -29.68 6.82
CA GLU A 604 -16.41 -29.79 7.27
C GLU A 604 -15.65 -30.86 6.48
N ALA A 605 -16.26 -32.02 6.21
CA ALA A 605 -15.68 -33.02 5.31
C ALA A 605 -15.47 -32.46 3.90
N TRP A 606 -16.47 -31.76 3.38
CA TRP A 606 -16.42 -31.12 2.05
C TRP A 606 -15.34 -30.05 1.96
N ARG A 607 -15.16 -29.25 3.01
CA ARG A 607 -14.03 -28.31 3.12
C ARG A 607 -12.69 -29.05 3.22
N GLY A 608 -12.64 -30.12 4.01
CA GLY A 608 -11.43 -30.89 4.30
C GLY A 608 -10.86 -31.65 3.10
N ASP A 609 -11.67 -31.92 2.08
CA ASP A 609 -11.21 -32.51 0.82
C ASP A 609 -11.07 -31.50 -0.33
N ASP A 610 -11.02 -30.21 0.01
CA ASP A 610 -10.89 -29.09 -0.92
C ASP A 610 -12.02 -29.02 -1.96
N TYR A 611 -13.25 -29.33 -1.52
CA TYR A 611 -14.46 -29.23 -2.34
C TYR A 611 -14.38 -30.12 -3.58
N ALA A 612 -13.79 -31.31 -3.45
CA ALA A 612 -13.47 -32.18 -4.59
C ALA A 612 -14.73 -32.73 -5.28
N LYS A 613 -15.84 -32.81 -4.55
CA LYS A 613 -17.15 -33.28 -5.03
C LYS A 613 -18.25 -32.28 -4.66
N PRO A 614 -19.43 -32.37 -5.29
CA PRO A 614 -20.58 -31.54 -4.91
C PRO A 614 -20.99 -31.74 -3.45
N LEU A 615 -21.46 -30.68 -2.77
CA LEU A 615 -21.90 -30.74 -1.37
C LEU A 615 -22.96 -31.83 -1.12
N GLY A 616 -23.80 -32.13 -2.13
CA GLY A 616 -24.82 -33.18 -2.05
C GLY A 616 -24.25 -34.59 -1.81
N GLU A 617 -22.99 -34.86 -2.17
CA GLU A 617 -22.33 -36.16 -1.89
C GLU A 617 -21.92 -36.33 -0.41
N TYR A 618 -21.95 -35.25 0.39
CA TYR A 618 -21.62 -35.27 1.82
C TYR A 618 -22.87 -35.33 2.69
N ARG A 619 -23.97 -35.87 2.15
CA ARG A 619 -25.23 -36.02 2.87
C ARG A 619 -25.12 -37.10 3.94
N LEU A 620 -25.52 -36.75 5.17
CA LEU A 620 -25.33 -37.59 6.35
C LEU A 620 -26.46 -38.61 6.61
N GLY A 621 -27.45 -38.67 5.70
CA GLY A 621 -28.60 -39.56 5.78
C GLY A 621 -29.63 -39.21 6.87
N GLN A 622 -29.22 -38.49 7.91
CA GLN A 622 -30.05 -37.93 8.97
C GLN A 622 -29.46 -36.60 9.46
N ARG A 623 -30.29 -35.80 10.12
CA ARG A 623 -29.84 -34.58 10.80
C ARG A 623 -29.00 -34.96 12.04
N ILE A 624 -27.80 -34.41 12.13
CA ILE A 624 -26.88 -34.63 13.27
C ILE A 624 -26.57 -33.32 13.98
N GLU A 625 -26.16 -33.43 15.25
CA GLU A 625 -25.63 -32.32 16.04
C GLU A 625 -24.17 -32.58 16.37
N ILE A 626 -23.29 -31.65 16.01
CA ILE A 626 -21.85 -31.72 16.29
C ILE A 626 -21.50 -30.60 17.26
N PRO A 627 -21.02 -30.90 18.49
CA PRO A 627 -20.57 -29.87 19.41
C PRO A 627 -19.36 -29.11 18.85
N THR A 628 -19.29 -27.82 19.15
CA THR A 628 -18.16 -26.98 18.78
C THR A 628 -17.45 -26.45 20.03
N ASP A 629 -16.15 -26.25 19.95
CA ASP A 629 -15.36 -25.66 21.03
C ASP A 629 -14.21 -24.81 20.47
N VAL A 630 -13.70 -23.85 21.25
CA VAL A 630 -12.56 -23.04 20.83
C VAL A 630 -11.28 -23.67 21.35
N ASN A 631 -10.30 -23.87 20.47
CA ASN A 631 -8.97 -24.32 20.87
C ASN A 631 -8.45 -23.51 22.07
N ALA A 632 -8.02 -24.20 23.14
CA ALA A 632 -7.66 -23.55 24.41
C ALA A 632 -6.55 -22.48 24.25
N ARG A 633 -5.57 -22.71 23.36
CA ARG A 633 -4.48 -21.75 23.09
C ARG A 633 -5.00 -20.50 22.38
N ILE A 634 -5.87 -20.70 21.39
CA ILE A 634 -6.48 -19.60 20.62
C ILE A 634 -7.42 -18.79 21.53
N LYS A 635 -8.25 -19.47 22.34
CA LYS A 635 -9.13 -18.84 23.33
C LYS A 635 -8.36 -17.97 24.31
N ALA A 636 -7.24 -18.45 24.85
CA ALA A 636 -6.38 -17.67 25.74
C ALA A 636 -5.79 -16.44 25.01
N THR A 637 -5.28 -16.65 23.79
CA THR A 637 -4.72 -15.57 22.97
C THR A 637 -5.75 -14.48 22.68
N LEU A 638 -6.94 -14.85 22.22
CA LEU A 638 -8.03 -13.90 21.92
C LEU A 638 -8.48 -13.14 23.16
N LYS A 639 -8.62 -13.81 24.32
CA LYS A 639 -8.94 -13.13 25.58
C LYS A 639 -7.92 -12.05 25.93
N THR A 640 -6.62 -12.37 25.87
CA THR A 640 -5.57 -11.38 26.12
C THR A 640 -5.65 -10.21 25.14
N ARG A 641 -5.91 -10.47 23.85
CA ARG A 641 -6.06 -9.42 22.83
C ARG A 641 -7.27 -8.53 23.13
N ILE A 642 -8.39 -9.11 23.51
CA ILE A 642 -9.62 -8.39 23.89
C ILE A 642 -9.40 -7.56 25.15
N ASP A 643 -8.72 -8.09 26.16
CA ASP A 643 -8.36 -7.35 27.38
C ASP A 643 -7.46 -6.16 27.06
N THR A 644 -6.59 -6.29 26.06
CA THR A 644 -5.61 -5.27 25.67
C THR A 644 -6.21 -4.19 24.75
N PHE A 645 -6.99 -4.59 23.75
CA PHE A 645 -7.43 -3.71 22.66
C PHE A 645 -8.94 -3.41 22.66
N GLY A 646 -9.72 -4.14 23.46
CA GLY A 646 -11.17 -4.08 23.44
C GLY A 646 -11.79 -4.79 22.23
N GLU A 647 -13.14 -4.84 22.21
CA GLU A 647 -13.94 -5.46 21.14
C GLU A 647 -14.54 -4.43 20.16
N HIS A 648 -14.17 -3.15 20.30
CA HIS A 648 -14.57 -2.09 19.37
C HIS A 648 -13.85 -2.25 18.01
N PRO A 649 -14.43 -1.83 16.87
CA PRO A 649 -13.82 -1.95 15.54
C PRO A 649 -12.35 -1.55 15.43
N THR A 650 -11.94 -0.45 16.07
CA THR A 650 -10.54 0.01 16.12
C THR A 650 -9.63 -1.00 16.82
N GLY A 651 -10.10 -1.64 17.89
CA GLY A 651 -9.40 -2.71 18.60
C GLY A 651 -9.30 -3.98 17.78
N LEU A 652 -10.40 -4.39 17.13
CA LEU A 652 -10.44 -5.55 16.23
C LEU A 652 -9.37 -5.42 15.14
N GLY A 653 -9.30 -4.28 14.47
CA GLY A 653 -8.33 -4.01 13.42
C GLY A 653 -6.86 -4.07 13.88
N ARG A 654 -6.56 -4.02 15.19
CA ARG A 654 -5.19 -4.13 15.72
C ARG A 654 -4.74 -5.57 15.88
N PHE A 655 -5.59 -6.47 16.41
CA PHE A 655 -5.17 -7.85 16.66
C PHE A 655 -5.49 -8.82 15.52
N THR A 656 -6.50 -8.55 14.69
CA THR A 656 -6.79 -9.38 13.49
C THR A 656 -5.62 -9.37 12.49
N ARG A 657 -4.79 -8.32 12.48
CA ARG A 657 -3.56 -8.25 11.67
C ARG A 657 -2.49 -9.27 12.06
N THR A 658 -2.58 -9.82 13.26
CA THR A 658 -1.56 -10.72 13.82
C THR A 658 -2.06 -12.16 13.98
N MET A 659 -3.25 -12.45 13.43
CA MET A 659 -3.94 -13.73 13.55
C MET A 659 -4.48 -14.15 12.18
N PHE A 660 -4.56 -15.44 11.94
CA PHE A 660 -5.11 -15.99 10.70
C PHE A 660 -6.63 -16.07 10.78
N ALA A 661 -7.32 -16.05 9.62
CA ALA A 661 -8.77 -16.18 9.58
C ALA A 661 -9.28 -17.46 10.30
N ASN A 662 -8.52 -18.56 10.23
CA ASN A 662 -8.84 -19.80 10.95
C ASN A 662 -8.75 -19.67 12.48
N ASP A 663 -7.98 -18.71 13.01
CA ASP A 663 -7.93 -18.47 14.45
C ASP A 663 -9.24 -17.89 14.99
N PHE A 664 -10.15 -17.44 14.11
CA PHE A 664 -11.47 -16.94 14.45
C PHE A 664 -12.58 -18.00 14.28
N ARG A 665 -12.21 -19.29 14.21
CA ARG A 665 -13.15 -20.41 14.06
C ARG A 665 -13.07 -21.36 15.28
N ARG A 666 -14.19 -22.00 15.59
CA ARG A 666 -14.31 -23.11 16.54
C ARG A 666 -13.89 -24.42 15.88
N ASP A 667 -13.29 -25.29 16.66
CA ASP A 667 -13.04 -26.68 16.30
C ASP A 667 -14.34 -27.49 16.45
N LEU A 668 -14.50 -28.51 15.61
CA LEU A 668 -15.64 -29.42 15.65
C LEU A 668 -15.27 -30.71 16.41
N GLN A 669 -16.10 -31.09 17.38
CA GLN A 669 -15.97 -32.37 18.10
C GLN A 669 -16.69 -33.49 17.32
N ARG A 670 -16.05 -33.96 16.25
CA ARG A 670 -16.63 -34.94 15.32
C ARG A 670 -16.73 -36.32 15.96
N PRO A 671 -17.89 -37.01 15.90
CA PRO A 671 -18.02 -38.41 16.28
C PRO A 671 -17.12 -39.31 15.42
N ASP A 672 -16.57 -40.38 15.98
CA ASP A 672 -15.74 -41.36 15.26
C ASP A 672 -16.41 -41.95 14.02
N SER A 673 -17.75 -41.95 13.97
CA SER A 673 -18.54 -42.41 12.83
C SER A 673 -18.43 -41.52 11.59
N LEU A 674 -17.99 -40.26 11.73
CA LEU A 674 -17.80 -39.30 10.63
C LEU A 674 -16.32 -39.15 10.21
N ASN A 675 -15.39 -39.79 10.93
CA ASN A 675 -13.95 -39.69 10.67
C ASN A 675 -13.43 -40.82 9.75
N ARG A 676 -14.32 -41.56 9.07
CA ARG A 676 -13.98 -42.73 8.23
C ARG A 676 -14.28 -42.51 6.76
#